data_AF-A0A2M7ZT14-F1
#
_entry.id   AF-A0A2M7ZT14-F1
#
_cell.length_a   1.000
_cell.length_b   1.000
_cell.length_c   1.000
_cell.angle_alpha   90.00
_cell.angle_beta   90.00
_cell.angle_gamma   90.00
#
_symmetry.space_group_name_H-M   'P 1'
#
loop_
_entity.id
_entity.type
_entity.pdbx_description
1 polymer ?
#
loop_
_entity_poly.entity_id
_entity_poly.type
_entity_poly.pdbx_seq_one_letter_code
_entity_poly.pdbx_strand_id
1 'polypeptide(L)'
;MKKFKYLSLIITLIFLFAIPNNIFASGKTGGKDKGKKPILRKTAVNPSQSLININNATMWVTEEGFHDWVVASGWNGAFPKGTTVGAIFAEGIVWGGQVSDGSSPVVRVDGNTYGTGCSPITRLYRVRPDYLTGNLTSDAASFNNIPEGSVTEADTKSLIEQYQTDWNEWPANEGAPFKDVDNNGSYDPTVDIPGIPGASQTLFIKYNDNLSASNYGSPPIGMEISETYWAYSYSGALGNVIYKKVDLVYKGTPTSAPNSKIDSMFIVQWADPDVGNSTDDFAGCDTTLNLGYAYSSGATDATYDGIGLAPPAVGYDFLQGVSKYTGNPNDSAIFNLKWRKGYKYVNRKPMSSYSYFAAGGTWEDPDFNYNGTLEFYNLMRGFRPIPRFPSASPFPIEVADVTADGTFLLTGNPTATPPTGKIDGSVDGPGDRRIMVTNGPITMNLGDTAQVVLALVYGLGDDNLSSIKALKKNDETAQIVFDQLFLLPSLDPPNVQVANLDKKVVLGWGSDAANLNKIENFADQNYSFEGYEVYQLPSSSSSLSDGILLGTFDLINGITAIYDTVIDANGTSIPLLASDGKDKGLQRYFIIENDKFRGTGLRNGQQYYFAVVAYAYNPAPLLPFHVLRSPFTVFTTVPQTPDPGVTYSSSVGDTILTTHTGPSDGSVVALVVDPTRLTGHNYELTFKDVGGVTMWDLTDVSVSPHEVKASDQVNQTGNEDYPAVDGFIVKAMGPPLLGVSYSASSDRWLSGDPANGGELMFGAAFVGPNFWGETTVAPGDLKDLHIDAFKVASYIDANSNGKYDVGEIYTVDPAKGQIANLYQTWGAGSWQSSTLIPFKFFDVTSNPPRQLSVVVRDRDANGQWDPDDGVIQYNYLFVLDSDYDPTGNNWNPTAGGRDFMDEIILNGGPVLWSFWWVPRGTREQFAADFTMDFVAPKVNTPNDKFAFTTPKNSSSDALAKADVEKINVFPNPYYGFHARETAPNNKYVTFSHLPGNAIIRIFDVSGVLVKTIKHVSTSGQFDSWNLQNDNNLPVASGIYIVYIDMPDLGKTKILKLAVIQEQQILKVY
;
A
#
# COMPACT_ATOMS: atom_id res chain seq x y z
N MET A 1 18.49 32.31 -66.37
CA MET A 1 17.29 31.45 -66.53
C MET A 1 17.63 30.07 -65.97
N LYS A 2 16.99 29.45 -64.99
CA LYS A 2 15.74 29.70 -64.25
C LYS A 2 15.97 29.18 -62.81
N LYS A 3 16.07 30.11 -61.85
CA LYS A 3 15.80 29.89 -60.42
C LYS A 3 14.27 29.94 -60.27
N PHE A 4 13.55 28.81 -60.21
CA PHE A 4 12.10 28.81 -59.87
C PHE A 4 11.50 27.40 -59.61
N LYS A 5 12.21 26.48 -58.95
CA LYS A 5 11.60 25.17 -58.58
C LYS A 5 11.81 24.67 -57.15
N TYR A 6 12.61 25.33 -56.31
CA TYR A 6 12.79 24.91 -54.91
C TYR A 6 12.00 25.72 -53.88
N LEU A 7 11.36 26.82 -54.29
CA LEU A 7 10.55 27.67 -53.39
C LEU A 7 9.12 27.15 -53.18
N SER A 8 8.60 26.29 -54.08
CA SER A 8 7.24 25.74 -53.95
C SER A 8 7.15 24.50 -53.05
N LEU A 9 8.27 23.82 -52.81
CA LEU A 9 8.31 22.64 -51.92
C LEU A 9 8.49 23.05 -50.44
N ILE A 10 9.17 24.18 -50.19
CA ILE A 10 9.41 24.70 -48.83
C ILE A 10 8.20 25.49 -48.30
N ILE A 11 7.42 26.14 -49.16
CA ILE A 11 6.20 26.85 -48.75
C ILE A 11 5.03 25.89 -48.44
N THR A 12 5.07 24.65 -48.94
CA THR A 12 4.05 23.62 -48.65
C THR A 12 4.33 22.87 -47.34
N LEU A 13 5.58 22.83 -46.87
CA LEU A 13 5.96 22.18 -45.60
C LEU A 13 5.90 23.09 -44.36
N ILE A 14 5.81 24.42 -44.54
CA ILE A 14 5.77 25.38 -43.42
C ILE A 14 4.32 25.78 -43.03
N PHE A 15 3.30 25.39 -43.80
CA PHE A 15 1.89 25.67 -43.48
C PHE A 15 1.19 24.58 -42.65
N LEU A 16 1.91 23.53 -42.21
CA LEU A 16 1.36 22.44 -41.38
C LEU A 16 1.54 22.64 -39.86
N PHE A 17 2.19 23.72 -39.43
CA PHE A 17 2.31 24.05 -38.01
C PHE A 17 1.94 25.52 -37.78
N ALA A 18 0.93 25.73 -36.94
CA ALA A 18 0.42 26.99 -36.40
C ALA A 18 -0.66 27.75 -37.20
N ILE A 19 -1.94 27.40 -36.97
CA ILE A 19 -3.02 28.37 -36.75
C ILE A 19 -3.98 27.81 -35.66
N PRO A 20 -4.33 28.58 -34.61
CA PRO A 20 -5.36 28.20 -33.65
C PRO A 20 -6.76 28.51 -34.22
N ASN A 21 -7.55 27.49 -34.53
CA ASN A 21 -8.95 27.67 -34.90
C ASN A 21 -9.85 27.48 -33.68
N ASN A 22 -10.14 28.58 -33.00
CA ASN A 22 -11.46 28.77 -32.40
C ASN A 22 -12.40 29.31 -33.47
N ILE A 23 -13.67 28.90 -33.38
CA ILE A 23 -14.90 29.56 -33.89
C ILE A 23 -15.69 28.77 -34.97
N PHE A 24 -16.95 28.50 -34.57
CA PHE A 24 -18.18 28.12 -35.27
C PHE A 24 -18.49 26.66 -35.66
N ALA A 25 -19.72 26.30 -35.30
CA ALA A 25 -20.36 25.01 -35.26
C ALA A 25 -21.28 24.74 -36.45
N SER A 26 -21.64 23.45 -36.57
CA SER A 26 -22.80 22.83 -37.22
C SER A 26 -23.08 23.14 -38.70
N GLY A 27 -23.06 22.08 -39.50
CA GLY A 27 -23.73 22.04 -40.79
C GLY A 27 -23.61 20.67 -41.45
N LYS A 28 -24.66 19.84 -41.34
CA LYS A 28 -24.85 18.67 -42.21
C LYS A 28 -24.86 19.11 -43.67
N THR A 29 -23.92 18.66 -44.48
CA THR A 29 -24.10 18.48 -45.93
C THR A 29 -23.30 17.26 -46.39
N GLY A 30 -23.92 16.48 -47.29
CA GLY A 30 -23.55 15.09 -47.52
C GLY A 30 -22.39 14.82 -48.46
N GLY A 31 -22.02 13.54 -48.48
CA GLY A 31 -21.23 12.88 -49.53
C GLY A 31 -19.73 13.12 -49.47
N LYS A 32 -18.99 12.07 -49.08
CA LYS A 32 -17.51 11.89 -49.17
C LYS A 32 -16.63 12.29 -47.98
N ASP A 33 -17.11 12.22 -46.75
CA ASP A 33 -16.22 12.22 -45.57
C ASP A 33 -16.34 10.86 -44.85
N LYS A 34 -15.60 9.84 -45.34
CA LYS A 34 -15.28 8.63 -44.56
C LYS A 34 -13.92 8.88 -43.89
N GLY A 35 -13.86 8.86 -42.56
CA GLY A 35 -12.61 8.79 -41.80
C GLY A 35 -12.06 10.09 -41.18
N LYS A 36 -12.88 11.11 -40.88
CA LYS A 36 -12.40 12.25 -40.06
C LYS A 36 -12.60 11.97 -38.56
N LYS A 37 -11.48 12.01 -37.83
CA LYS A 37 -11.34 11.85 -36.38
C LYS A 37 -12.39 12.64 -35.57
N PRO A 38 -12.91 12.09 -34.46
CA PRO A 38 -13.33 12.93 -33.34
C PRO A 38 -12.11 13.74 -32.87
N ILE A 39 -12.25 15.05 -32.80
CA ILE A 39 -11.23 15.89 -32.16
C ILE A 39 -11.32 15.58 -30.66
N LEU A 40 -10.21 15.14 -30.04
CA LEU A 40 -10.09 15.02 -28.58
C LEU A 40 -10.62 16.30 -27.95
N ARG A 41 -11.76 16.21 -27.25
CA ARG A 41 -12.25 17.32 -26.46
C ARG A 41 -11.30 17.46 -25.28
N LYS A 42 -10.63 18.61 -25.16
CA LYS A 42 -10.10 19.05 -23.87
C LYS A 42 -11.19 18.83 -22.83
N THR A 43 -10.83 18.22 -21.71
CA THR A 43 -11.67 17.77 -20.59
C THR A 43 -13.03 18.46 -20.57
N ALA A 44 -14.01 17.79 -21.19
CA ALA A 44 -15.39 18.24 -21.19
C ALA A 44 -16.15 17.37 -20.19
N VAL A 45 -17.07 17.97 -19.45
CA VAL A 45 -18.03 17.22 -18.65
C VAL A 45 -18.76 16.26 -19.60
N ASN A 46 -18.72 14.96 -19.29
CA ASN A 46 -19.25 13.84 -20.08
C ASN A 46 -18.49 13.62 -21.40
N PRO A 47 -17.28 13.05 -21.35
CA PRO A 47 -16.55 12.72 -22.57
C PRO A 47 -17.19 11.52 -23.29
N SER A 48 -17.24 11.57 -24.63
CA SER A 48 -17.71 10.45 -25.46
C SER A 48 -16.70 9.29 -25.53
N GLN A 49 -15.54 9.45 -24.89
CA GLN A 49 -14.42 8.52 -24.87
C GLN A 49 -13.62 8.70 -23.58
N SER A 50 -13.19 7.61 -22.96
CA SER A 50 -12.39 7.62 -21.73
C SER A 50 -11.52 6.37 -21.66
N LEU A 51 -10.83 6.13 -20.53
CA LEU A 51 -9.88 5.03 -20.41
C LEU A 51 -9.85 4.38 -19.03
N ILE A 52 -9.48 3.09 -19.00
CA ILE A 52 -8.88 2.47 -17.82
C ILE A 52 -7.37 2.77 -17.83
N ASN A 53 -6.82 3.21 -16.70
CA ASN A 53 -5.41 3.55 -16.55
C ASN A 53 -4.91 3.50 -15.10
N ILE A 54 -5.60 2.80 -14.20
CA ILE A 54 -5.19 2.71 -12.79
C ILE A 54 -4.00 1.75 -12.56
N ASN A 55 -3.78 0.81 -13.48
CA ASN A 55 -2.72 -0.20 -13.42
C ASN A 55 -1.61 0.07 -14.46
N ASN A 56 -0.78 -0.93 -14.78
CA ASN A 56 0.34 -0.80 -15.73
C ASN A 56 -0.09 -0.80 -17.20
N ALA A 57 -1.36 -1.02 -17.51
CA ALA A 57 -1.90 -0.95 -18.87
C ALA A 57 -2.90 0.21 -18.97
N THR A 58 -3.04 0.76 -20.18
CA THR A 58 -4.18 1.63 -20.48
C THR A 58 -5.04 1.02 -21.56
N MET A 59 -6.33 1.33 -21.55
CA MET A 59 -7.29 0.87 -22.57
C MET A 59 -8.36 1.94 -22.74
N TRP A 60 -8.53 2.40 -23.96
CA TRP A 60 -9.45 3.48 -24.32
C TRP A 60 -10.76 2.93 -24.86
N VAL A 61 -11.88 3.53 -24.49
CA VAL A 61 -13.21 3.07 -24.89
C VAL A 61 -14.14 4.25 -25.15
N THR A 62 -14.93 4.17 -26.22
CA THR A 62 -15.98 5.14 -26.56
C THR A 62 -17.32 4.75 -25.92
N GLU A 63 -18.27 5.70 -25.87
CA GLU A 63 -19.61 5.47 -25.33
C GLU A 63 -20.43 4.41 -26.11
N GLU A 64 -20.01 4.05 -27.33
CA GLU A 64 -20.58 2.98 -28.15
C GLU A 64 -19.82 1.64 -28.06
N GLY A 65 -18.84 1.53 -27.16
CA GLY A 65 -18.08 0.32 -26.90
C GLY A 65 -16.98 0.03 -27.93
N PHE A 66 -16.59 1.03 -28.72
CA PHE A 66 -15.46 0.91 -29.64
C PHE A 66 -14.15 1.30 -28.95
N HIS A 67 -13.06 0.59 -29.27
CA HIS A 67 -11.72 0.81 -28.75
C HIS A 67 -10.82 1.24 -29.90
N ASP A 68 -10.68 2.55 -30.09
CA ASP A 68 -9.92 3.19 -31.15
C ASP A 68 -8.46 3.50 -30.77
N TRP A 69 -7.61 3.70 -31.76
CA TRP A 69 -6.17 3.92 -31.60
C TRP A 69 -5.81 5.35 -31.17
N VAL A 70 -5.83 5.62 -29.86
CA VAL A 70 -5.54 6.95 -29.29
C VAL A 70 -4.05 7.21 -29.12
N VAL A 71 -3.31 6.26 -28.54
CA VAL A 71 -1.91 6.42 -28.16
C VAL A 71 -1.05 6.49 -29.42
N ALA A 72 -0.32 7.58 -29.58
CA ALA A 72 0.49 7.90 -30.77
C ALA A 72 -0.24 7.77 -32.13
N SER A 73 -1.58 7.74 -32.13
CA SER A 73 -2.39 7.34 -33.30
C SER A 73 -2.04 5.96 -33.88
N GLY A 74 -1.50 5.05 -33.07
CA GLY A 74 -1.11 3.70 -33.46
C GLY A 74 -1.60 2.59 -32.52
N TRP A 75 -2.04 2.91 -31.31
CA TRP A 75 -2.52 1.88 -30.37
C TRP A 75 -3.72 2.37 -29.58
N ASN A 76 -4.64 1.47 -29.25
CA ASN A 76 -5.73 1.75 -28.34
C ASN A 76 -5.20 2.12 -26.96
N GLY A 77 -4.28 1.32 -26.43
CA GLY A 77 -3.72 1.44 -25.11
C GLY A 77 -2.20 1.49 -25.11
N ALA A 78 -1.61 2.00 -24.03
CA ALA A 78 -0.17 1.97 -23.79
C ALA A 78 0.16 0.83 -22.82
N PHE A 79 1.24 0.10 -23.11
CA PHE A 79 1.80 -0.89 -22.19
C PHE A 79 3.32 -0.96 -22.35
N PRO A 80 4.12 -0.72 -21.28
CA PRO A 80 3.68 -0.24 -19.97
C PRO A 80 3.06 1.17 -20.04
N LYS A 81 2.18 1.48 -19.08
CA LYS A 81 1.55 2.79 -18.92
C LYS A 81 2.61 3.89 -18.84
N GLY A 82 2.31 5.03 -19.46
CA GLY A 82 3.21 6.20 -19.50
C GLY A 82 4.19 6.18 -20.68
N THR A 83 4.25 5.08 -21.43
CA THR A 83 4.96 5.01 -22.71
C THR A 83 4.08 5.50 -23.86
N THR A 84 4.69 5.69 -25.03
CA THR A 84 3.99 6.04 -26.28
C THR A 84 3.81 4.83 -27.21
N VAL A 85 3.89 3.61 -26.67
CA VAL A 85 3.85 2.34 -27.41
C VAL A 85 2.80 1.42 -26.76
N GLY A 86 2.16 0.57 -27.54
CA GLY A 86 1.13 -0.36 -27.10
C GLY A 86 1.23 -1.71 -27.81
N ALA A 87 0.25 -2.58 -27.53
CA ALA A 87 0.17 -3.91 -28.15
C ALA A 87 -1.16 -4.21 -28.88
N ILE A 88 -2.13 -3.31 -28.80
CA ILE A 88 -3.45 -3.44 -29.43
C ILE A 88 -3.71 -2.19 -30.26
N PHE A 89 -3.94 -2.34 -31.55
CA PHE A 89 -4.33 -1.25 -32.44
C PHE A 89 -5.79 -0.86 -32.20
N ALA A 90 -6.69 -1.83 -32.32
CA ALA A 90 -8.12 -1.66 -32.13
C ALA A 90 -8.77 -2.94 -31.61
N GLU A 91 -9.89 -2.83 -30.90
CA GLU A 91 -10.64 -3.99 -30.41
C GLU A 91 -12.14 -3.70 -30.23
N GLY A 92 -12.91 -4.75 -29.92
CA GLY A 92 -14.33 -4.62 -29.61
C GLY A 92 -15.06 -5.95 -29.48
N ILE A 93 -16.30 -5.88 -28.96
CA ILE A 93 -17.22 -7.02 -28.99
C ILE A 93 -17.94 -7.06 -30.34
N VAL A 94 -17.96 -8.24 -30.94
CA VAL A 94 -18.71 -8.56 -32.16
C VAL A 94 -19.64 -9.73 -31.87
N TRP A 95 -20.86 -9.69 -32.40
CA TRP A 95 -21.80 -10.80 -32.29
C TRP A 95 -22.44 -11.11 -33.63
N GLY A 96 -22.85 -12.35 -33.80
CA GLY A 96 -23.52 -12.77 -35.03
C GLY A 96 -24.32 -14.03 -34.87
N GLY A 97 -25.45 -14.12 -35.56
CA GLY A 97 -26.39 -15.22 -35.43
C GLY A 97 -27.44 -15.28 -36.53
N GLN A 98 -28.26 -16.32 -36.51
CA GLN A 98 -29.41 -16.49 -37.39
C GLN A 98 -30.67 -15.96 -36.71
N VAL A 99 -31.09 -14.77 -37.12
CA VAL A 99 -32.23 -14.04 -36.56
C VAL A 99 -33.52 -14.45 -37.25
N SER A 100 -34.43 -15.01 -36.47
CA SER A 100 -35.78 -15.38 -36.89
C SER A 100 -36.78 -14.38 -36.31
N ASP A 101 -36.94 -13.23 -36.94
CA ASP A 101 -37.86 -12.15 -36.51
C ASP A 101 -38.90 -11.76 -37.58
N GLY A 102 -38.99 -12.55 -38.66
CA GLY A 102 -39.85 -12.26 -39.81
C GLY A 102 -39.22 -11.38 -40.89
N SER A 103 -37.98 -10.92 -40.69
CA SER A 103 -37.24 -10.09 -41.65
C SER A 103 -36.05 -10.82 -42.27
N SER A 104 -35.73 -10.48 -43.51
CA SER A 104 -34.51 -10.94 -44.22
C SER A 104 -33.52 -9.78 -44.36
N PRO A 105 -32.21 -10.08 -44.41
CA PRO A 105 -31.59 -11.40 -44.25
C PRO A 105 -31.65 -11.99 -42.83
N VAL A 106 -31.52 -13.33 -42.76
CA VAL A 106 -31.53 -14.12 -41.51
C VAL A 106 -30.20 -14.05 -40.78
N VAL A 107 -29.08 -14.23 -41.48
CA VAL A 107 -27.75 -14.08 -40.86
C VAL A 107 -27.47 -12.60 -40.66
N ARG A 108 -27.18 -12.22 -39.43
CA ARG A 108 -26.85 -10.86 -39.04
C ARG A 108 -25.61 -10.87 -38.17
N VAL A 109 -24.70 -9.94 -38.43
CA VAL A 109 -23.48 -9.69 -37.65
C VAL A 109 -23.46 -8.21 -37.31
N ASP A 110 -23.11 -7.89 -36.07
CA ASP A 110 -22.88 -6.52 -35.66
C ASP A 110 -21.83 -6.41 -34.54
N GLY A 111 -21.49 -5.17 -34.16
CA GLY A 111 -20.56 -4.86 -33.07
C GLY A 111 -19.47 -3.88 -33.48
N ASN A 112 -18.31 -3.97 -32.81
CA ASN A 112 -17.22 -3.01 -32.94
C ASN A 112 -15.93 -3.69 -33.45
N THR A 113 -15.36 -3.17 -34.55
CA THR A 113 -14.08 -3.63 -35.15
C THR A 113 -13.22 -2.43 -35.58
N TYR A 114 -13.16 -2.05 -36.86
CA TYR A 114 -12.53 -0.79 -37.32
C TYR A 114 -13.46 0.42 -37.30
N GLY A 115 -14.72 0.14 -37.00
CA GLY A 115 -15.79 1.10 -36.89
C GLY A 115 -16.88 0.48 -36.02
N THR A 116 -17.88 1.29 -35.70
CA THR A 116 -18.97 0.89 -34.82
C THR A 116 -20.26 0.68 -35.62
N GLY A 117 -20.87 -0.49 -35.42
CA GLY A 117 -22.28 -0.73 -35.75
C GLY A 117 -23.24 -0.24 -34.66
N CYS A 118 -22.71 0.39 -33.61
CA CYS A 118 -23.44 0.65 -32.38
C CYS A 118 -23.84 2.13 -32.22
N SER A 119 -24.78 2.40 -31.31
CA SER A 119 -25.14 3.75 -30.88
C SER A 119 -25.33 3.81 -29.36
N PRO A 120 -24.91 4.90 -28.70
CA PRO A 120 -24.95 4.97 -27.26
C PRO A 120 -26.40 5.08 -26.76
N ILE A 121 -26.70 4.42 -25.64
CA ILE A 121 -27.96 4.54 -24.90
C ILE A 121 -27.75 5.48 -23.71
N THR A 122 -26.65 5.28 -22.98
CA THR A 122 -26.20 6.17 -21.92
C THR A 122 -24.94 6.90 -22.38
N ARG A 123 -24.59 7.99 -21.69
CA ARG A 123 -23.22 8.50 -21.74
C ARG A 123 -22.26 7.48 -21.10
N LEU A 124 -20.96 7.68 -21.31
CA LEU A 124 -19.90 6.96 -20.61
C LEU A 124 -19.76 7.45 -19.16
N TYR A 125 -19.51 6.51 -18.23
CA TYR A 125 -19.25 6.80 -16.81
C TYR A 125 -17.93 6.16 -16.36
N ARG A 126 -17.12 6.90 -15.60
CA ARG A 126 -15.84 6.41 -15.06
C ARG A 126 -15.68 6.84 -13.61
N VAL A 127 -15.38 5.90 -12.72
CA VAL A 127 -15.26 6.13 -11.27
C VAL A 127 -14.01 5.49 -10.69
N ARG A 128 -13.50 6.09 -9.61
CA ARG A 128 -12.44 5.55 -8.75
C ARG A 128 -12.69 5.99 -7.30
N PRO A 129 -12.54 5.11 -6.28
CA PRO A 129 -12.81 5.47 -4.89
C PRO A 129 -11.94 6.59 -4.30
N ASP A 130 -10.71 6.73 -4.80
CA ASP A 130 -9.70 7.66 -4.27
C ASP A 130 -9.63 8.99 -5.04
N TYR A 131 -10.61 9.33 -5.89
CA TYR A 131 -10.50 10.50 -6.79
C TYR A 131 -10.31 11.85 -6.08
N LEU A 132 -10.70 11.97 -4.80
CA LEU A 132 -10.52 13.17 -3.97
C LEU A 132 -9.18 13.22 -3.24
N THR A 133 -8.57 12.07 -2.98
CA THR A 133 -7.40 11.93 -2.09
C THR A 133 -6.14 11.47 -2.82
N GLY A 134 -6.30 10.81 -3.97
CA GLY A 134 -5.21 10.27 -4.79
C GLY A 134 -4.57 11.32 -5.69
N ASN A 135 -3.31 11.07 -6.05
CA ASN A 135 -2.61 11.88 -7.05
C ASN A 135 -3.11 11.53 -8.46
N LEU A 136 -3.82 12.48 -9.10
CA LEU A 136 -4.39 12.30 -10.43
C LEU A 136 -3.49 12.81 -11.58
N THR A 137 -2.24 13.19 -11.32
CA THR A 137 -1.37 13.76 -12.37
C THR A 137 -1.11 12.77 -13.51
N SER A 138 -0.77 11.52 -13.21
CA SER A 138 -0.61 10.46 -14.22
C SER A 138 -1.91 10.16 -14.97
N ASP A 139 -3.04 10.22 -14.26
CA ASP A 139 -4.36 9.99 -14.82
C ASP A 139 -4.72 11.09 -15.83
N ALA A 140 -4.54 12.34 -15.43
CA ALA A 140 -4.73 13.51 -16.28
C ALA A 140 -3.75 13.53 -17.47
N ALA A 141 -2.50 13.09 -17.29
CA ALA A 141 -1.54 12.97 -18.39
C ALA A 141 -2.05 12.01 -19.46
N SER A 142 -2.46 10.80 -19.04
CA SER A 142 -2.98 9.77 -19.93
C SER A 142 -4.26 10.24 -20.61
N PHE A 143 -5.23 10.75 -19.85
CA PHE A 143 -6.53 11.20 -20.35
C PHE A 143 -6.40 12.38 -21.33
N ASN A 144 -5.47 13.30 -21.10
CA ASN A 144 -5.25 14.42 -22.02
C ASN A 144 -4.25 14.11 -23.14
N ASN A 145 -3.64 12.92 -23.12
CA ASN A 145 -2.59 12.49 -24.04
C ASN A 145 -1.44 13.52 -24.12
N ILE A 146 -0.98 13.96 -22.95
CA ILE A 146 0.14 14.91 -22.79
C ILE A 146 1.23 14.30 -21.90
N PRO A 147 2.50 14.74 -22.04
CA PRO A 147 3.53 14.35 -21.11
C PRO A 147 3.15 14.74 -19.68
N GLU A 148 3.45 13.89 -18.70
CA GLU A 148 3.07 14.12 -17.31
C GLU A 148 3.57 15.47 -16.76
N GLY A 149 4.81 15.86 -17.09
CA GLY A 149 5.35 17.16 -16.70
C GLY A 149 4.66 18.38 -17.34
N SER A 150 3.73 18.16 -18.27
CA SER A 150 2.90 19.20 -18.89
C SER A 150 1.50 19.30 -18.29
N VAL A 151 1.16 18.44 -17.32
CA VAL A 151 -0.14 18.46 -16.63
C VAL A 151 -0.23 19.70 -15.75
N THR A 152 -1.33 20.43 -15.90
CA THR A 152 -1.64 21.63 -15.10
C THR A 152 -2.63 21.30 -13.98
N GLU A 153 -2.70 22.15 -12.96
CA GLU A 153 -3.73 22.04 -11.90
C GLU A 153 -5.16 22.07 -12.46
N ALA A 154 -5.37 22.77 -13.59
CA ALA A 154 -6.66 22.81 -14.26
C ALA A 154 -7.03 21.45 -14.87
N ASP A 155 -6.04 20.71 -15.39
CA ASP A 155 -6.26 19.38 -15.97
C ASP A 155 -6.68 18.38 -14.89
N THR A 156 -5.97 18.36 -13.75
CA THR A 156 -6.32 17.51 -12.61
C THR A 156 -7.67 17.91 -12.00
N LYS A 157 -7.93 19.21 -11.86
CA LYS A 157 -9.21 19.70 -11.31
C LYS A 157 -10.40 19.29 -12.18
N SER A 158 -10.28 19.46 -13.50
CA SER A 158 -11.36 19.07 -14.40
C SER A 158 -11.62 17.57 -14.39
N LEU A 159 -10.59 16.76 -14.18
CA LEU A 159 -10.73 15.32 -14.01
C LEU A 159 -11.42 14.95 -12.69
N ILE A 160 -11.10 15.64 -11.58
CA ILE A 160 -11.81 15.49 -10.28
C ILE A 160 -13.30 15.82 -10.46
N GLU A 161 -13.61 16.94 -11.13
CA GLU A 161 -14.99 17.35 -11.41
C GLU A 161 -15.74 16.29 -12.24
N GLN A 162 -15.09 15.72 -13.27
CA GLN A 162 -15.67 14.63 -14.06
C GLN A 162 -15.95 13.39 -13.20
N TYR A 163 -14.98 12.94 -12.40
CA TYR A 163 -15.16 11.81 -11.49
C TYR A 163 -16.30 12.04 -10.49
N GLN A 164 -16.41 13.27 -9.96
CA GLN A 164 -17.48 13.64 -9.05
C GLN A 164 -18.85 13.59 -9.73
N THR A 165 -18.95 14.06 -10.97
CA THR A 165 -20.20 13.94 -11.76
C THR A 165 -20.54 12.48 -12.01
N ASP A 166 -19.58 11.65 -12.41
CA ASP A 166 -19.80 10.21 -12.66
C ASP A 166 -20.17 9.45 -11.40
N TRP A 167 -19.60 9.83 -10.25
CA TRP A 167 -19.97 9.30 -8.94
C TRP A 167 -21.41 9.62 -8.60
N ASN A 168 -21.80 10.89 -8.68
CA ASN A 168 -23.15 11.31 -8.28
C ASN A 168 -24.25 10.80 -9.22
N GLU A 169 -23.95 10.65 -10.50
CA GLU A 169 -24.91 10.26 -11.54
C GLU A 169 -24.78 8.79 -11.97
N TRP A 170 -24.07 7.97 -11.19
CA TRP A 170 -23.77 6.58 -11.54
C TRP A 170 -25.06 5.80 -11.91
N PRO A 171 -25.12 5.14 -13.08
CA PRO A 171 -26.37 4.66 -13.66
C PRO A 171 -26.74 3.26 -13.13
N ALA A 172 -26.82 3.10 -11.81
CA ALA A 172 -27.15 1.83 -11.17
C ALA A 172 -28.53 1.28 -11.59
N ASN A 173 -29.49 2.17 -11.85
CA ASN A 173 -30.81 1.84 -12.39
C ASN A 173 -30.78 1.28 -13.82
N GLU A 174 -29.70 1.53 -14.57
CA GLU A 174 -29.47 0.98 -15.91
C GLU A 174 -28.64 -0.31 -15.91
N GLY A 175 -28.24 -0.79 -14.72
CA GLY A 175 -27.52 -2.05 -14.52
C GLY A 175 -26.04 -1.88 -14.14
N ALA A 176 -25.55 -0.66 -13.93
CA ALA A 176 -24.18 -0.45 -13.47
C ALA A 176 -23.96 -0.98 -12.04
N PRO A 177 -22.86 -1.69 -11.76
CA PRO A 177 -22.61 -2.27 -10.45
C PRO A 177 -22.24 -1.19 -9.43
N PHE A 178 -22.54 -1.45 -8.16
CA PHE A 178 -22.10 -0.66 -7.02
C PHE A 178 -22.00 -1.55 -5.78
N LYS A 179 -21.19 -1.12 -4.80
CA LYS A 179 -21.18 -1.68 -3.45
C LYS A 179 -22.26 -0.99 -2.64
N ASP A 180 -23.34 -1.72 -2.38
CA ASP A 180 -24.44 -1.35 -1.50
C ASP A 180 -23.98 -1.47 -0.03
N VAL A 181 -23.65 -0.34 0.59
CA VAL A 181 -23.05 -0.27 1.93
C VAL A 181 -24.12 -0.39 3.01
N ASP A 182 -25.30 0.18 2.79
CA ASP A 182 -26.41 0.13 3.75
C ASP A 182 -27.38 -1.04 3.53
N ASN A 183 -27.20 -1.81 2.45
CA ASN A 183 -27.99 -2.98 2.05
C ASN A 183 -29.46 -2.65 1.71
N ASN A 184 -29.74 -1.45 1.20
CA ASN A 184 -31.09 -1.03 0.85
C ASN A 184 -31.50 -1.41 -0.60
N GLY A 185 -30.54 -1.84 -1.44
CA GLY A 185 -30.76 -2.27 -2.82
C GLY A 185 -30.86 -1.15 -3.87
N SER A 186 -30.58 0.11 -3.49
CA SER A 186 -30.63 1.31 -4.33
C SER A 186 -29.36 2.13 -4.14
N TYR A 187 -28.84 2.69 -5.23
CA TYR A 187 -27.62 3.51 -5.16
C TYR A 187 -27.88 4.88 -4.51
N ASP A 188 -27.17 5.18 -3.43
CA ASP A 188 -27.03 6.52 -2.84
C ASP A 188 -25.56 6.96 -2.88
N PRO A 189 -25.19 8.01 -3.64
CA PRO A 189 -23.80 8.44 -3.79
C PRO A 189 -23.15 8.97 -2.50
N THR A 190 -23.92 9.20 -1.44
CA THR A 190 -23.40 9.64 -0.13
C THR A 190 -23.04 8.48 0.80
N VAL A 191 -23.52 7.27 0.51
CA VAL A 191 -23.35 6.08 1.34
C VAL A 191 -22.63 4.96 0.58
N ASP A 192 -23.00 4.75 -0.68
CA ASP A 192 -22.54 3.65 -1.52
C ASP A 192 -21.30 4.01 -2.34
N ILE A 193 -20.63 2.96 -2.84
CA ILE A 193 -19.44 3.10 -3.69
C ILE A 193 -19.80 2.61 -5.11
N PRO A 194 -19.80 3.48 -6.13
CA PRO A 194 -20.08 3.09 -7.51
C PRO A 194 -18.95 2.24 -8.10
N GLY A 195 -19.30 1.37 -9.04
CA GLY A 195 -18.37 0.48 -9.71
C GLY A 195 -18.35 -0.95 -9.17
N ILE A 196 -17.43 -1.78 -9.67
CA ILE A 196 -17.26 -3.14 -9.18
C ILE A 196 -16.75 -3.09 -7.74
N PRO A 197 -17.41 -3.76 -6.78
CA PRO A 197 -16.95 -3.79 -5.40
C PRO A 197 -15.47 -4.22 -5.29
N GLY A 198 -14.65 -3.39 -4.63
CA GLY A 198 -13.21 -3.62 -4.45
C GLY A 198 -12.32 -3.19 -5.61
N ALA A 199 -12.87 -2.82 -6.77
CA ALA A 199 -12.07 -2.32 -7.89
C ALA A 199 -11.50 -0.92 -7.62
N SER A 200 -10.28 -0.67 -8.08
CA SER A 200 -9.62 0.65 -7.94
C SER A 200 -10.11 1.66 -8.98
N GLN A 201 -10.60 1.18 -10.12
CA GLN A 201 -11.24 2.00 -11.15
C GLN A 201 -12.28 1.16 -11.89
N THR A 202 -13.43 1.75 -12.19
CA THR A 202 -14.49 1.12 -12.99
C THR A 202 -14.99 2.08 -14.07
N LEU A 203 -15.31 1.55 -15.24
CA LEU A 203 -15.96 2.26 -16.34
C LEU A 203 -17.20 1.49 -16.78
N PHE A 204 -18.30 2.20 -17.02
CA PHE A 204 -19.57 1.64 -17.47
C PHE A 204 -20.08 2.34 -18.73
N ILE A 205 -20.53 1.55 -19.71
CA ILE A 205 -21.18 2.02 -20.93
C ILE A 205 -22.38 1.13 -21.28
N LYS A 206 -23.32 1.71 -22.01
CA LYS A 206 -24.51 1.02 -22.51
C LYS A 206 -24.91 1.54 -23.88
N TYR A 207 -25.09 0.63 -24.84
CA TYR A 207 -25.30 0.94 -26.25
C TYR A 207 -26.21 -0.10 -26.94
N ASN A 208 -26.63 0.19 -28.18
CA ASN A 208 -27.43 -0.71 -29.02
C ASN A 208 -26.84 -0.86 -30.42
N ASP A 209 -27.42 -1.74 -31.22
CA ASP A 209 -26.95 -2.19 -32.54
C ASP A 209 -27.55 -1.40 -33.74
N ASN A 210 -28.03 -0.18 -33.49
CA ASN A 210 -28.83 0.57 -34.47
C ASN A 210 -28.08 0.99 -35.75
N LEU A 211 -26.74 1.01 -35.75
CA LEU A 211 -25.93 1.40 -36.90
C LEU A 211 -25.36 0.21 -37.68
N SER A 212 -25.81 -1.02 -37.39
CA SER A 212 -25.32 -2.24 -38.03
C SER A 212 -25.30 -2.17 -39.55
N ALA A 213 -26.35 -1.61 -40.15
CA ALA A 213 -26.46 -1.51 -41.62
C ALA A 213 -25.37 -0.61 -42.23
N SER A 214 -24.90 0.39 -41.47
CA SER A 214 -23.87 1.32 -41.94
C SER A 214 -22.45 0.76 -41.85
N ASN A 215 -22.22 -0.19 -40.92
CA ASN A 215 -20.91 -0.79 -40.69
C ASN A 215 -20.76 -2.15 -41.38
N TYR A 216 -21.68 -3.09 -41.14
CA TYR A 216 -21.60 -4.46 -41.67
C TYR A 216 -22.49 -4.70 -42.89
N GLY A 217 -23.33 -3.73 -43.29
CA GLY A 217 -24.37 -3.97 -44.30
C GLY A 217 -25.46 -4.97 -43.86
N SER A 218 -25.46 -5.36 -42.58
CA SER A 218 -26.44 -6.23 -41.93
C SER A 218 -27.57 -5.39 -41.31
N PRO A 219 -28.82 -5.84 -41.30
CA PRO A 219 -29.85 -5.22 -40.48
C PRO A 219 -29.50 -5.32 -38.98
N PRO A 220 -29.98 -4.39 -38.15
CA PRO A 220 -29.91 -4.55 -36.70
C PRO A 220 -30.66 -5.82 -36.26
N ILE A 221 -30.17 -6.42 -35.19
CA ILE A 221 -30.76 -7.57 -34.51
C ILE A 221 -31.77 -7.09 -33.46
N GLY A 222 -31.54 -5.93 -32.84
CA GLY A 222 -32.29 -5.42 -31.69
C GLY A 222 -31.62 -5.83 -30.37
N MET A 223 -30.31 -5.61 -30.29
CA MET A 223 -29.49 -5.92 -29.12
C MET A 223 -29.26 -4.65 -28.28
N GLU A 224 -29.35 -4.80 -26.97
CA GLU A 224 -28.90 -3.82 -26.00
C GLU A 224 -27.70 -4.42 -25.25
N ILE A 225 -26.58 -3.70 -25.25
CA ILE A 225 -25.31 -4.15 -24.71
C ILE A 225 -24.92 -3.24 -23.55
N SER A 226 -24.53 -3.82 -22.43
CA SER A 226 -23.89 -3.10 -21.33
C SER A 226 -22.51 -3.69 -21.09
N GLU A 227 -21.50 -2.84 -20.99
CA GLU A 227 -20.13 -3.25 -20.71
C GLU A 227 -19.63 -2.57 -19.44
N THR A 228 -19.04 -3.36 -18.57
CA THR A 228 -18.33 -2.88 -17.37
C THR A 228 -16.88 -3.28 -17.48
N TYR A 229 -16.00 -2.30 -17.36
CA TYR A 229 -14.55 -2.48 -17.34
C TYR A 229 -14.00 -2.11 -15.97
N TRP A 230 -13.05 -2.87 -15.45
CA TRP A 230 -12.41 -2.52 -14.19
C TRP A 230 -10.99 -3.06 -14.08
N ALA A 231 -10.22 -2.42 -13.21
CA ALA A 231 -8.85 -2.80 -12.91
C ALA A 231 -8.52 -2.49 -11.45
N TYR A 232 -7.43 -3.10 -10.97
CA TYR A 232 -6.97 -3.00 -9.59
C TYR A 232 -5.58 -2.34 -9.55
N SER A 233 -5.36 -1.48 -8.55
CA SER A 233 -4.09 -0.84 -8.27
C SER A 233 -3.19 -1.74 -7.40
N TYR A 234 -3.01 -2.99 -7.83
CA TYR A 234 -2.19 -4.00 -7.15
C TYR A 234 -0.86 -4.17 -7.89
N SER A 235 0.19 -4.52 -7.16
CA SER A 235 1.47 -4.96 -7.73
C SER A 235 1.38 -6.37 -8.31
N GLY A 236 2.38 -6.76 -9.12
CA GLY A 236 2.46 -8.12 -9.66
C GLY A 236 1.47 -8.36 -10.80
N ALA A 237 0.90 -9.56 -10.87
CA ALA A 237 0.05 -9.99 -11.99
C ALA A 237 -1.16 -9.09 -12.25
N LEU A 238 -1.89 -8.70 -11.19
CA LEU A 238 -3.09 -7.86 -11.30
C LEU A 238 -2.80 -6.44 -11.82
N GLY A 239 -1.54 -5.99 -11.72
CA GLY A 239 -1.09 -4.75 -12.33
C GLY A 239 -1.13 -4.77 -13.86
N ASN A 240 -1.23 -5.96 -14.50
CA ASN A 240 -1.17 -6.13 -15.95
C ASN A 240 -2.47 -6.72 -16.54
N VAL A 241 -3.60 -6.62 -15.81
CA VAL A 241 -4.89 -7.20 -16.19
C VAL A 241 -6.00 -6.15 -16.15
N ILE A 242 -6.80 -6.07 -17.22
CA ILE A 242 -8.04 -5.29 -17.27
C ILE A 242 -9.19 -6.27 -17.47
N TYR A 243 -10.18 -6.23 -16.59
CA TYR A 243 -11.35 -7.10 -16.67
C TYR A 243 -12.50 -6.41 -17.40
N LYS A 244 -13.32 -7.24 -18.05
CA LYS A 244 -14.48 -6.80 -18.83
C LYS A 244 -15.64 -7.76 -18.59
N LYS A 245 -16.82 -7.21 -18.31
CA LYS A 245 -18.08 -7.96 -18.26
C LYS A 245 -18.99 -7.38 -19.33
N VAL A 246 -19.60 -8.26 -20.12
CA VAL A 246 -20.51 -7.88 -21.22
C VAL A 246 -21.85 -8.56 -21.01
N ASP A 247 -22.91 -7.75 -20.93
CA ASP A 247 -24.30 -8.19 -20.91
C ASP A 247 -24.95 -7.84 -22.25
N LEU A 248 -25.42 -8.85 -22.99
CA LEU A 248 -26.15 -8.70 -24.24
C LEU A 248 -27.61 -9.11 -24.01
N VAL A 249 -28.53 -8.16 -24.14
CA VAL A 249 -29.97 -8.38 -23.98
C VAL A 249 -30.65 -8.35 -25.34
N TYR A 250 -31.36 -9.44 -25.69
CA TYR A 250 -32.13 -9.47 -26.93
C TYR A 250 -33.48 -8.76 -26.75
N LYS A 251 -33.53 -7.46 -27.09
CA LYS A 251 -34.74 -6.63 -27.01
C LYS A 251 -35.65 -6.77 -28.24
N GLY A 252 -35.09 -7.25 -29.35
CA GLY A 252 -35.76 -7.30 -30.63
C GLY A 252 -35.89 -5.91 -31.27
N THR A 253 -36.34 -5.93 -32.51
CA THR A 253 -36.68 -4.74 -33.30
C THR A 253 -38.17 -4.43 -33.20
N PRO A 254 -38.64 -3.25 -33.64
CA PRO A 254 -40.08 -2.94 -33.69
C PRO A 254 -40.92 -3.94 -34.52
N THR A 255 -40.31 -4.74 -35.37
CA THR A 255 -40.96 -5.79 -36.18
C THR A 255 -40.87 -7.18 -35.55
N SER A 256 -40.21 -7.34 -34.41
CA SER A 256 -40.03 -8.64 -33.76
C SER A 256 -41.34 -9.17 -33.20
N ALA A 257 -41.62 -10.45 -33.46
CA ALA A 257 -42.75 -11.17 -32.90
C ALA A 257 -42.40 -11.73 -31.50
N PRO A 258 -43.38 -12.08 -30.64
CA PRO A 258 -43.10 -12.66 -29.33
C PRO A 258 -42.30 -13.97 -29.34
N ASN A 259 -42.31 -14.70 -30.46
CA ASN A 259 -41.53 -15.92 -30.67
C ASN A 259 -40.24 -15.68 -31.48
N SER A 260 -39.82 -14.42 -31.64
CA SER A 260 -38.54 -14.10 -32.26
C SER A 260 -37.40 -14.73 -31.48
N LYS A 261 -36.42 -15.26 -32.21
CA LYS A 261 -35.24 -15.89 -31.63
C LYS A 261 -34.00 -15.67 -32.49
N ILE A 262 -32.84 -15.73 -31.85
CA ILE A 262 -31.53 -15.80 -32.48
C ILE A 262 -31.01 -17.21 -32.23
N ASP A 263 -30.72 -17.94 -33.31
CA ASP A 263 -30.10 -19.26 -33.23
C ASP A 263 -28.65 -19.23 -33.70
N SER A 264 -27.83 -20.15 -33.20
CA SER A 264 -26.41 -20.24 -33.51
C SER A 264 -25.72 -18.87 -33.40
N MET A 265 -25.94 -18.18 -32.28
CA MET A 265 -25.35 -16.89 -31.97
C MET A 265 -23.96 -17.08 -31.37
N PHE A 266 -23.03 -16.24 -31.78
CA PHE A 266 -21.67 -16.17 -31.27
C PHE A 266 -21.40 -14.80 -30.70
N ILE A 267 -20.61 -14.74 -29.63
CA ILE A 267 -20.07 -13.52 -29.03
C ILE A 267 -18.56 -13.62 -29.16
N VAL A 268 -17.94 -12.58 -29.70
CA VAL A 268 -16.53 -12.56 -30.04
C VAL A 268 -15.88 -11.34 -29.40
N GLN A 269 -14.78 -11.56 -28.71
CA GLN A 269 -13.79 -10.52 -28.51
C GLN A 269 -12.89 -10.50 -29.74
N TRP A 270 -13.06 -9.47 -30.56
CA TRP A 270 -12.23 -9.22 -31.72
C TRP A 270 -11.13 -8.24 -31.33
N ALA A 271 -9.93 -8.48 -31.84
CA ALA A 271 -8.83 -7.54 -31.72
C ALA A 271 -7.96 -7.55 -32.97
N ASP A 272 -7.35 -6.40 -33.22
CA ASP A 272 -6.23 -6.18 -34.11
C ASP A 272 -4.99 -5.91 -33.25
N PRO A 273 -4.25 -6.95 -32.82
CA PRO A 273 -3.01 -6.76 -32.11
C PRO A 273 -1.94 -6.19 -33.03
N ASP A 274 -1.36 -5.08 -32.60
CA ASP A 274 -0.12 -4.52 -33.16
C ASP A 274 0.87 -4.56 -32.01
N VAL A 275 1.59 -5.68 -31.81
CA VAL A 275 2.46 -5.89 -30.64
C VAL A 275 3.74 -5.07 -30.78
N GLY A 276 3.59 -3.77 -30.56
CA GLY A 276 4.52 -2.79 -31.06
C GLY A 276 4.27 -2.56 -32.54
N ASN A 277 5.07 -3.15 -33.41
CA ASN A 277 4.93 -3.02 -34.85
C ASN A 277 4.12 -4.18 -35.46
N SER A 278 3.09 -3.84 -36.25
CA SER A 278 2.24 -4.83 -36.91
C SER A 278 2.97 -5.74 -37.90
N THR A 279 4.15 -5.35 -38.40
CA THR A 279 4.85 -6.12 -39.45
C THR A 279 5.49 -7.42 -38.97
N ASP A 280 5.58 -7.64 -37.66
CA ASP A 280 6.27 -8.79 -37.09
C ASP A 280 5.44 -9.59 -36.10
N ASP A 281 4.11 -9.48 -36.16
CA ASP A 281 3.21 -10.17 -35.23
C ASP A 281 2.95 -11.64 -35.58
N PHE A 282 2.76 -12.42 -34.52
CA PHE A 282 2.24 -13.78 -34.52
C PHE A 282 1.09 -13.92 -33.52
N ALA A 283 0.24 -14.91 -33.77
CA ALA A 283 -0.94 -15.23 -32.97
C ALA A 283 -0.87 -16.64 -32.36
N GLY A 284 -1.70 -16.91 -31.35
CA GLY A 284 -1.77 -18.22 -30.70
C GLY A 284 -2.98 -18.36 -29.79
N CYS A 285 -3.30 -19.59 -29.38
CA CYS A 285 -4.25 -19.81 -28.28
C CYS A 285 -3.82 -20.93 -27.34
N ASP A 286 -4.25 -20.82 -26.08
CA ASP A 286 -4.15 -21.88 -25.09
C ASP A 286 -5.57 -22.32 -24.68
N THR A 287 -5.98 -23.48 -25.18
CA THR A 287 -7.34 -23.99 -24.93
C THR A 287 -7.55 -24.47 -23.49
N THR A 288 -6.49 -24.64 -22.70
CA THR A 288 -6.60 -25.01 -21.27
C THR A 288 -6.95 -23.79 -20.45
N LEU A 289 -6.34 -22.65 -20.79
CA LEU A 289 -6.57 -21.37 -20.15
C LEU A 289 -7.82 -20.65 -20.68
N ASN A 290 -8.29 -20.97 -21.88
CA ASN A 290 -9.31 -20.20 -22.63
C ASN A 290 -8.80 -18.85 -23.18
N LEU A 291 -7.48 -18.77 -23.34
CA LEU A 291 -6.74 -17.58 -23.75
C LEU A 291 -6.44 -17.59 -25.26
N GLY A 292 -6.79 -16.53 -25.97
CA GLY A 292 -6.25 -16.20 -27.29
C GLY A 292 -5.27 -15.04 -27.18
N TYR A 293 -4.10 -15.12 -27.83
CA TYR A 293 -3.01 -14.16 -27.64
C TYR A 293 -2.25 -13.82 -28.92
N ALA A 294 -1.48 -12.74 -28.86
CA ALA A 294 -0.53 -12.29 -29.88
C ALA A 294 0.82 -11.93 -29.24
N TYR A 295 1.89 -12.01 -30.03
CA TYR A 295 3.26 -11.78 -29.62
C TYR A 295 4.15 -11.46 -30.84
N SER A 296 5.26 -10.75 -30.65
CA SER A 296 6.24 -10.54 -31.73
C SER A 296 6.91 -11.85 -32.15
N SER A 297 7.13 -12.02 -33.44
CA SER A 297 7.79 -13.17 -34.04
C SER A 297 9.28 -13.30 -33.69
N GLY A 298 9.92 -12.19 -33.31
CA GLY A 298 11.33 -12.13 -32.92
C GLY A 298 11.53 -11.72 -31.46
N ALA A 299 12.76 -11.88 -30.95
CA ALA A 299 13.10 -11.48 -29.59
C ALA A 299 13.08 -9.94 -29.37
N THR A 300 12.99 -9.17 -30.46
CA THR A 300 13.00 -7.70 -30.47
C THR A 300 11.90 -7.21 -31.39
N ASP A 301 11.17 -6.17 -30.95
CA ASP A 301 10.26 -5.37 -31.78
C ASP A 301 10.84 -3.96 -31.96
N ALA A 302 10.66 -3.34 -33.13
CA ALA A 302 11.30 -2.08 -33.46
C ALA A 302 10.80 -0.89 -32.61
N THR A 303 9.55 -0.92 -32.14
CA THR A 303 8.98 0.16 -31.32
C THR A 303 9.33 -0.02 -29.85
N TYR A 304 9.29 -1.25 -29.32
CA TYR A 304 9.69 -1.57 -27.95
C TYR A 304 11.20 -1.45 -27.73
N ASP A 305 12.03 -1.84 -28.71
CA ASP A 305 13.48 -1.62 -28.66
C ASP A 305 13.82 -0.12 -28.61
N GLY A 306 13.02 0.72 -29.27
CA GLY A 306 13.15 2.19 -29.23
C GLY A 306 12.98 2.80 -27.83
N ILE A 307 12.36 2.08 -26.90
CA ILE A 307 12.24 2.46 -25.48
C ILE A 307 13.07 1.54 -24.55
N GLY A 308 13.91 0.67 -25.12
CA GLY A 308 14.80 -0.22 -24.37
C GLY A 308 14.10 -1.39 -23.66
N LEU A 309 12.95 -1.84 -24.18
CA LEU A 309 12.19 -2.96 -23.63
C LEU A 309 12.06 -4.10 -24.65
N ALA A 310 11.89 -5.32 -24.16
CA ALA A 310 11.49 -6.46 -24.97
C ALA A 310 10.01 -6.32 -25.43
N PRO A 311 9.61 -6.96 -26.55
CA PRO A 311 8.21 -7.00 -26.94
C PRO A 311 7.36 -7.75 -25.90
N PRO A 312 6.19 -7.22 -25.53
CA PRO A 312 5.27 -7.94 -24.66
C PRO A 312 4.54 -9.06 -25.42
N ALA A 313 3.72 -9.81 -24.69
CA ALA A 313 2.64 -10.61 -25.24
C ALA A 313 1.31 -10.08 -24.67
N VAL A 314 0.25 -10.14 -25.46
CA VAL A 314 -1.08 -9.63 -25.08
C VAL A 314 -2.14 -10.64 -25.47
N GLY A 315 -3.20 -10.77 -24.68
CA GLY A 315 -4.28 -11.70 -25.01
C GLY A 315 -5.56 -11.48 -24.24
N TYR A 316 -6.59 -12.20 -24.66
CA TYR A 316 -7.92 -12.19 -24.06
C TYR A 316 -8.28 -13.59 -23.58
N ASP A 317 -8.62 -13.69 -22.30
CA ASP A 317 -9.21 -14.89 -21.71
C ASP A 317 -10.71 -14.68 -21.49
N PHE A 318 -11.50 -15.70 -21.87
CA PHE A 318 -12.88 -15.82 -21.44
C PHE A 318 -12.94 -16.54 -20.09
N LEU A 319 -12.88 -15.76 -19.01
CA LEU A 319 -13.08 -16.25 -17.63
C LEU A 319 -14.46 -16.92 -17.45
N GLN A 320 -15.48 -16.44 -18.19
CA GLN A 320 -16.85 -16.94 -18.12
C GLN A 320 -17.54 -16.96 -19.49
N GLY A 321 -18.06 -18.13 -19.88
CA GLY A 321 -18.99 -18.27 -20.99
C GLY A 321 -20.45 -17.99 -20.59
N VAL A 322 -21.35 -17.98 -21.58
CA VAL A 322 -22.78 -17.77 -21.32
C VAL A 322 -23.37 -18.91 -20.48
N SER A 323 -24.11 -18.54 -19.43
CA SER A 323 -24.91 -19.44 -18.62
C SER A 323 -26.41 -19.18 -18.81
N LYS A 324 -27.22 -20.23 -18.68
CA LYS A 324 -28.69 -20.14 -18.80
C LYS A 324 -29.38 -20.75 -17.59
N TYR A 325 -30.53 -20.20 -17.24
CA TYR A 325 -31.39 -20.80 -16.21
C TYR A 325 -32.06 -22.06 -16.75
N THR A 326 -31.82 -23.19 -16.09
CA THR A 326 -32.41 -24.51 -16.39
C THR A 326 -33.50 -24.89 -15.40
N GLY A 327 -33.57 -24.22 -14.23
CA GLY A 327 -34.46 -24.59 -13.12
C GLY A 327 -34.07 -25.86 -12.36
N ASN A 328 -33.01 -26.56 -12.80
CA ASN A 328 -32.53 -27.77 -12.15
C ASN A 328 -31.62 -27.40 -10.96
N PRO A 329 -31.98 -27.71 -9.70
CA PRO A 329 -31.21 -27.31 -8.52
C PRO A 329 -29.80 -27.93 -8.45
N ASN A 330 -29.51 -28.97 -9.23
CA ASN A 330 -28.18 -29.56 -9.32
C ASN A 330 -27.24 -28.79 -10.25
N ASP A 331 -27.76 -27.95 -11.13
CA ASP A 331 -26.95 -27.10 -12.00
C ASP A 331 -26.48 -25.87 -11.19
N SER A 332 -25.21 -25.52 -11.35
CA SER A 332 -24.60 -24.30 -10.84
C SER A 332 -23.78 -23.63 -11.94
N ALA A 333 -23.89 -22.32 -12.08
CA ALA A 333 -23.00 -21.51 -12.90
C ALA A 333 -22.95 -20.08 -12.35
N ILE A 334 -21.94 -19.31 -12.77
CA ILE A 334 -21.86 -17.89 -12.45
C ILE A 334 -22.81 -17.12 -13.37
N PHE A 335 -23.55 -16.19 -12.76
CA PHE A 335 -24.37 -15.19 -13.45
C PHE A 335 -24.53 -13.95 -12.56
N ASN A 336 -24.22 -12.78 -13.12
CA ASN A 336 -24.04 -11.51 -12.41
C ASN A 336 -22.98 -11.59 -11.30
N LEU A 337 -21.81 -12.16 -11.63
CA LEU A 337 -20.67 -12.30 -10.70
C LEU A 337 -21.05 -12.99 -9.37
N LYS A 338 -22.02 -13.90 -9.43
CA LYS A 338 -22.49 -14.69 -8.28
C LYS A 338 -22.72 -16.13 -8.72
N TRP A 339 -22.34 -17.07 -7.86
CA TRP A 339 -22.75 -18.47 -8.02
C TRP A 339 -24.27 -18.59 -7.87
N ARG A 340 -24.94 -19.10 -8.91
CA ARG A 340 -26.39 -19.31 -8.90
C ARG A 340 -26.75 -20.77 -9.11
N LYS A 341 -27.64 -21.28 -8.27
CA LYS A 341 -28.30 -22.58 -8.44
C LYS A 341 -29.36 -22.51 -9.53
N GLY A 342 -29.55 -23.61 -10.25
CA GLY A 342 -30.48 -23.65 -11.37
C GLY A 342 -29.92 -23.05 -12.66
N TYR A 343 -28.63 -22.70 -12.71
CA TYR A 343 -27.97 -22.18 -13.90
C TYR A 343 -26.93 -23.16 -14.42
N LYS A 344 -26.78 -23.24 -15.74
CA LYS A 344 -25.79 -24.10 -16.40
C LYS A 344 -25.10 -23.35 -17.53
N TYR A 345 -23.78 -23.49 -17.64
CA TYR A 345 -23.04 -23.01 -18.80
C TYR A 345 -23.55 -23.69 -20.09
N VAL A 346 -23.76 -22.90 -21.13
CA VAL A 346 -24.27 -23.38 -22.43
C VAL A 346 -23.20 -24.19 -23.14
N ASN A 347 -21.97 -23.67 -23.15
CA ASN A 347 -20.79 -24.34 -23.71
C ASN A 347 -19.96 -24.96 -22.58
N ARG A 348 -19.26 -26.05 -22.89
CA ARG A 348 -18.37 -26.73 -21.93
C ARG A 348 -17.15 -25.88 -21.58
N LYS A 349 -16.63 -25.14 -22.56
CA LYS A 349 -15.54 -24.18 -22.40
C LYS A 349 -16.06 -22.76 -22.63
N PRO A 350 -15.58 -21.77 -21.86
CA PRO A 350 -15.82 -20.36 -22.15
C PRO A 350 -15.33 -19.93 -23.53
N MET A 351 -14.09 -20.27 -23.91
CA MET A 351 -13.62 -20.14 -25.28
C MET A 351 -14.04 -21.38 -26.07
N SER A 352 -15.03 -21.23 -26.93
CA SER A 352 -15.57 -22.31 -27.76
C SER A 352 -14.86 -22.43 -29.11
N SER A 353 -14.30 -21.33 -29.62
CA SER A 353 -13.46 -21.34 -30.81
C SER A 353 -12.48 -20.18 -30.81
N TYR A 354 -11.38 -20.37 -31.53
CA TYR A 354 -10.37 -19.34 -31.75
C TYR A 354 -9.96 -19.32 -33.21
N SER A 355 -9.98 -18.14 -33.82
CA SER A 355 -9.48 -17.95 -35.17
C SER A 355 -8.62 -16.71 -35.30
N TYR A 356 -7.59 -16.81 -36.16
CA TYR A 356 -6.81 -15.66 -36.62
C TYR A 356 -7.02 -15.46 -38.13
N PHE A 357 -6.87 -14.23 -38.59
CA PHE A 357 -6.73 -13.86 -40.00
C PHE A 357 -5.71 -12.73 -40.14
N ALA A 358 -5.22 -12.48 -41.34
CA ALA A 358 -4.10 -11.56 -41.54
C ALA A 358 -4.30 -10.70 -42.78
N ALA A 359 -3.94 -9.42 -42.68
CA ALA A 359 -3.97 -8.50 -43.81
C ALA A 359 -3.00 -8.97 -44.91
N GLY A 360 -3.55 -9.28 -46.10
CA GLY A 360 -2.78 -9.85 -47.21
C GLY A 360 -2.30 -11.30 -46.99
N GLY A 361 -2.84 -11.99 -45.99
CA GLY A 361 -2.52 -13.39 -45.68
C GLY A 361 -3.37 -14.41 -46.47
N THR A 362 -3.20 -15.70 -46.15
CA THR A 362 -3.88 -16.81 -46.85
C THR A 362 -5.41 -16.80 -46.67
N TRP A 363 -5.91 -16.16 -45.62
CA TRP A 363 -7.32 -15.83 -45.43
C TRP A 363 -7.42 -14.39 -44.93
N GLU A 364 -7.76 -13.49 -45.85
CA GLU A 364 -7.82 -12.03 -45.65
C GLU A 364 -9.04 -11.57 -44.82
N ASP A 365 -9.00 -10.30 -44.44
CA ASP A 365 -10.06 -9.56 -43.75
C ASP A 365 -11.43 -9.65 -44.44
N PRO A 366 -12.51 -9.85 -43.67
CA PRO A 366 -13.86 -9.72 -44.19
C PRO A 366 -14.20 -8.30 -44.68
N ASP A 367 -15.08 -8.23 -45.68
CA ASP A 367 -15.59 -6.95 -46.19
C ASP A 367 -16.56 -6.24 -45.22
N PHE A 368 -16.51 -4.90 -45.14
CA PHE A 368 -17.52 -4.09 -44.41
C PHE A 368 -18.80 -3.84 -45.23
N ASN A 369 -19.43 -4.94 -45.65
CA ASN A 369 -20.71 -4.98 -46.33
C ASN A 369 -21.39 -6.35 -46.08
N TYR A 370 -22.59 -6.57 -46.62
CA TYR A 370 -23.33 -7.80 -46.32
C TYR A 370 -22.63 -9.10 -46.76
N ASN A 371 -21.74 -9.05 -47.78
CA ASN A 371 -20.91 -10.21 -48.10
C ASN A 371 -19.94 -10.55 -46.96
N GLY A 372 -19.32 -9.54 -46.34
CA GLY A 372 -18.45 -9.78 -45.20
C GLY A 372 -19.18 -10.08 -43.91
N THR A 373 -20.46 -9.70 -43.76
CA THR A 373 -21.33 -10.29 -42.72
C THR A 373 -21.34 -11.82 -42.79
N LEU A 374 -21.41 -12.39 -44.01
CA LEU A 374 -21.39 -13.84 -44.22
C LEU A 374 -20.01 -14.46 -44.01
N GLU A 375 -18.93 -13.70 -44.24
CA GLU A 375 -17.54 -14.09 -44.00
C GLU A 375 -17.22 -14.12 -42.49
N PHE A 376 -17.56 -13.04 -41.77
CA PHE A 376 -17.49 -12.96 -40.30
C PHE A 376 -18.27 -14.10 -39.65
N TYR A 377 -19.49 -14.37 -40.11
CA TYR A 377 -20.28 -15.47 -39.55
C TYR A 377 -19.64 -16.84 -39.76
N ASN A 378 -18.88 -17.04 -40.84
CA ASN A 378 -18.10 -18.26 -41.04
C ASN A 378 -16.88 -18.33 -40.11
N LEU A 379 -16.16 -17.22 -39.91
CA LEU A 379 -15.05 -17.14 -38.96
C LEU A 379 -15.51 -17.47 -37.53
N MET A 380 -16.62 -16.87 -37.08
CA MET A 380 -17.26 -17.16 -35.78
C MET A 380 -17.57 -18.65 -35.59
N ARG A 381 -17.92 -19.35 -36.68
CA ARG A 381 -18.22 -20.79 -36.68
C ARG A 381 -16.98 -21.68 -36.78
N GLY A 382 -15.77 -21.09 -36.84
CA GLY A 382 -14.52 -21.82 -36.97
C GLY A 382 -14.21 -22.31 -38.40
N PHE A 383 -14.67 -21.58 -39.41
CA PHE A 383 -14.38 -21.84 -40.83
C PHE A 383 -13.68 -20.66 -41.50
N ARG A 384 -13.05 -20.92 -42.66
CA ARG A 384 -12.47 -19.87 -43.50
C ARG A 384 -13.57 -18.89 -43.96
N PRO A 385 -13.23 -17.60 -44.15
CA PRO A 385 -14.21 -16.58 -44.55
C PRO A 385 -14.82 -16.87 -45.93
N ILE A 386 -14.01 -17.42 -46.85
CA ILE A 386 -14.41 -17.82 -48.20
C ILE A 386 -14.29 -19.35 -48.34
N PRO A 387 -15.28 -20.03 -48.96
CA PRO A 387 -16.51 -19.48 -49.52
C PRO A 387 -17.49 -18.99 -48.44
N ARG A 388 -18.28 -17.97 -48.77
CA ARG A 388 -19.22 -17.30 -47.86
C ARG A 388 -20.35 -18.23 -47.42
N PHE A 389 -20.88 -18.00 -46.22
CA PHE A 389 -22.08 -18.68 -45.73
C PHE A 389 -23.22 -18.61 -46.77
N PRO A 390 -24.00 -19.69 -47.01
CA PRO A 390 -24.07 -20.96 -46.25
C PRO A 390 -22.98 -21.98 -46.59
N SER A 391 -22.12 -21.71 -47.56
CA SER A 391 -20.96 -22.56 -47.83
C SER A 391 -19.89 -22.35 -46.76
N ALA A 392 -19.04 -23.35 -46.55
CA ALA A 392 -17.94 -23.27 -45.61
C ALA A 392 -16.77 -24.15 -46.07
N SER A 393 -15.56 -23.73 -45.75
CA SER A 393 -14.33 -24.52 -45.94
C SER A 393 -13.57 -24.58 -44.62
N PRO A 394 -13.11 -25.76 -44.16
CA PRO A 394 -12.34 -25.88 -42.93
C PRO A 394 -10.98 -25.17 -43.07
N PHE A 395 -10.42 -24.77 -41.93
CA PHE A 395 -9.03 -24.34 -41.87
C PHE A 395 -8.08 -25.53 -42.10
N PRO A 396 -6.86 -25.28 -42.62
CA PRO A 396 -5.86 -26.33 -42.81
C PRO A 396 -5.47 -27.03 -41.51
N ILE A 397 -5.14 -28.32 -41.57
CA ILE A 397 -4.82 -29.13 -40.39
C ILE A 397 -3.51 -28.68 -39.72
N GLU A 398 -2.64 -28.01 -40.46
CA GLU A 398 -1.36 -27.46 -40.01
C GLU A 398 -1.54 -26.39 -38.93
N VAL A 399 -2.65 -25.66 -38.98
CA VAL A 399 -2.94 -24.55 -38.06
C VAL A 399 -4.14 -24.81 -37.17
N ALA A 400 -5.06 -25.72 -37.50
CA ALA A 400 -6.33 -25.86 -36.80
C ALA A 400 -6.52 -27.23 -36.11
N ASP A 401 -6.89 -27.21 -34.84
CA ASP A 401 -7.46 -28.35 -34.11
C ASP A 401 -8.99 -28.25 -34.11
N VAL A 402 -9.65 -29.25 -34.73
CA VAL A 402 -11.11 -29.35 -34.72
C VAL A 402 -11.53 -30.33 -33.63
N THR A 403 -12.29 -29.85 -32.65
CA THR A 403 -12.72 -30.62 -31.48
C THR A 403 -14.24 -30.62 -31.34
N ALA A 404 -14.75 -31.30 -30.32
CA ALA A 404 -16.18 -31.25 -29.98
C ALA A 404 -16.63 -29.90 -29.42
N ASP A 405 -15.70 -29.07 -28.90
CA ASP A 405 -16.02 -27.73 -28.39
C ASP A 405 -16.03 -26.69 -29.51
N GLY A 406 -15.19 -26.89 -30.54
CA GLY A 406 -15.09 -26.04 -31.73
C GLY A 406 -13.73 -26.15 -32.42
N THR A 407 -13.44 -25.18 -33.29
CA THR A 407 -12.16 -25.08 -34.02
C THR A 407 -11.23 -24.10 -33.31
N PHE A 408 -10.00 -24.53 -33.04
CA PHE A 408 -8.97 -23.73 -32.40
C PHE A 408 -7.74 -23.66 -33.31
N LEU A 409 -7.44 -22.46 -33.79
CA LEU A 409 -6.23 -22.20 -34.54
C LEU A 409 -5.03 -22.01 -33.59
N LEU A 410 -3.86 -22.49 -33.97
CA LEU A 410 -2.57 -22.20 -33.34
C LEU A 410 -2.49 -22.60 -31.84
N THR A 411 -2.90 -23.83 -31.51
CA THR A 411 -2.93 -24.43 -30.17
C THR A 411 -1.57 -24.86 -29.61
N GLY A 412 -0.49 -24.64 -30.35
CA GLY A 412 0.86 -25.05 -30.00
C GLY A 412 1.48 -24.23 -28.87
N ASN A 413 2.59 -24.73 -28.35
CA ASN A 413 3.39 -24.04 -27.35
C ASN A 413 4.69 -23.50 -27.98
N PRO A 414 4.76 -22.20 -28.31
CA PRO A 414 5.96 -21.59 -28.88
C PRO A 414 7.11 -21.46 -27.86
N THR A 415 6.82 -21.54 -26.56
CA THR A 415 7.82 -21.37 -25.48
C THR A 415 8.58 -22.67 -25.15
N ALA A 416 8.15 -23.81 -25.69
CA ALA A 416 8.82 -25.09 -25.51
C ALA A 416 10.14 -25.12 -26.30
N THR A 417 11.10 -25.93 -25.85
CA THR A 417 12.39 -26.12 -26.57
C THR A 417 12.58 -27.60 -26.94
N PRO A 418 12.39 -28.00 -28.22
CA PRO A 418 11.92 -27.19 -29.34
C PRO A 418 10.42 -26.81 -29.21
N PRO A 419 9.91 -25.82 -29.96
CA PRO A 419 8.49 -25.51 -30.02
C PRO A 419 7.65 -26.73 -30.36
N THR A 420 6.44 -26.83 -29.81
CA THR A 420 5.57 -28.00 -29.98
C THR A 420 4.18 -27.59 -30.47
N GLY A 421 3.48 -28.51 -31.14
CA GLY A 421 2.11 -28.28 -31.63
C GLY A 421 2.04 -27.34 -32.84
N LYS A 422 0.90 -26.68 -32.99
CA LYS A 422 0.58 -25.81 -34.14
C LYS A 422 0.87 -24.36 -33.76
N ILE A 423 1.94 -23.79 -34.29
CA ILE A 423 2.34 -22.40 -34.04
C ILE A 423 2.21 -21.56 -35.31
N ASP A 424 2.07 -20.25 -35.14
CA ASP A 424 2.07 -19.29 -36.27
C ASP A 424 3.41 -19.34 -37.03
N GLY A 425 3.45 -18.78 -38.23
CA GLY A 425 4.61 -18.84 -39.12
C GLY A 425 4.65 -20.09 -40.00
N SER A 426 3.77 -21.07 -39.76
CA SER A 426 3.70 -22.32 -40.54
C SER A 426 2.97 -22.18 -41.88
N VAL A 427 2.01 -21.25 -41.96
CA VAL A 427 1.23 -20.95 -43.17
C VAL A 427 1.49 -19.53 -43.66
N ASP A 428 1.26 -18.53 -42.80
CA ASP A 428 1.53 -17.13 -43.09
C ASP A 428 2.81 -16.68 -42.37
N GLY A 429 3.66 -15.92 -43.06
CA GLY A 429 4.83 -15.28 -42.42
C GLY A 429 4.43 -14.22 -41.39
N PRO A 430 5.38 -13.69 -40.61
CA PRO A 430 5.09 -12.67 -39.60
C PRO A 430 4.49 -11.42 -40.26
N GLY A 431 3.58 -10.76 -39.56
CA GLY A 431 2.84 -9.61 -40.07
C GLY A 431 1.51 -9.42 -39.38
N ASP A 432 0.75 -8.46 -39.89
CA ASP A 432 -0.42 -7.92 -39.21
C ASP A 432 -1.53 -8.98 -38.99
N ARG A 433 -1.92 -9.21 -37.72
CA ARG A 433 -2.83 -10.28 -37.28
C ARG A 433 -4.12 -9.71 -36.71
N ARG A 434 -5.24 -10.39 -36.97
CA ARG A 434 -6.49 -10.21 -36.22
C ARG A 434 -6.80 -11.50 -35.49
N ILE A 435 -7.28 -11.38 -34.26
CA ILE A 435 -7.69 -12.52 -33.44
C ILE A 435 -9.17 -12.43 -33.08
N MET A 436 -9.84 -13.58 -33.06
CA MET A 436 -11.24 -13.74 -32.64
C MET A 436 -11.31 -14.81 -31.57
N VAL A 437 -11.49 -14.38 -30.32
CA VAL A 437 -11.75 -15.27 -29.19
C VAL A 437 -13.26 -15.37 -29.02
N THR A 438 -13.83 -16.56 -29.21
CA THR A 438 -15.27 -16.73 -29.41
C THR A 438 -15.92 -17.57 -28.32
N ASN A 439 -17.10 -17.15 -27.86
CA ASN A 439 -18.06 -17.94 -27.09
C ASN A 439 -19.32 -18.23 -27.94
N GLY A 440 -19.73 -19.49 -28.02
CA GLY A 440 -20.93 -19.93 -28.72
C GLY A 440 -20.80 -21.36 -29.31
N PRO A 441 -21.77 -21.83 -30.10
CA PRO A 441 -23.04 -21.16 -30.36
C PRO A 441 -23.97 -21.17 -29.15
N ILE A 442 -24.78 -20.13 -29.03
CA ILE A 442 -25.91 -20.05 -28.10
C ILE A 442 -27.22 -19.80 -28.87
N THR A 443 -28.35 -19.97 -28.19
CA THR A 443 -29.68 -19.57 -28.69
C THR A 443 -30.28 -18.57 -27.71
N MET A 444 -30.83 -17.47 -28.22
CA MET A 444 -31.51 -16.44 -27.43
C MET A 444 -32.95 -16.26 -27.90
N ASN A 445 -33.90 -16.28 -26.98
CA ASN A 445 -35.28 -15.85 -27.20
C ASN A 445 -35.42 -14.37 -26.85
N LEU A 446 -36.47 -13.73 -27.37
CA LEU A 446 -36.77 -12.34 -27.05
C LEU A 446 -36.87 -12.14 -25.52
N GLY A 447 -36.05 -11.23 -24.99
CA GLY A 447 -35.92 -10.94 -23.55
C GLY A 447 -34.77 -11.69 -22.84
N ASP A 448 -34.14 -12.67 -23.48
CA ASP A 448 -32.99 -13.38 -22.88
C ASP A 448 -31.78 -12.45 -22.74
N THR A 449 -30.93 -12.74 -21.74
CA THR A 449 -29.64 -12.07 -21.52
C THR A 449 -28.51 -13.10 -21.66
N ALA A 450 -27.54 -12.80 -22.52
CA ALA A 450 -26.29 -13.52 -22.61
C ALA A 450 -25.19 -12.71 -21.91
N GLN A 451 -24.46 -13.34 -20.99
CA GLN A 451 -23.41 -12.70 -20.21
C GLN A 451 -22.08 -13.43 -20.40
N VAL A 452 -21.02 -12.67 -20.63
CA VAL A 452 -19.64 -13.15 -20.65
C VAL A 452 -18.74 -12.27 -19.79
N VAL A 453 -17.68 -12.85 -19.24
CA VAL A 453 -16.64 -12.14 -18.49
C VAL A 453 -15.30 -12.49 -19.10
N LEU A 454 -14.49 -11.47 -19.33
CA LEU A 454 -13.21 -11.56 -20.00
C LEU A 454 -12.13 -10.83 -19.20
N ALA A 455 -10.87 -11.18 -19.47
CA ALA A 455 -9.69 -10.43 -19.05
C ALA A 455 -8.82 -10.11 -20.27
N LEU A 456 -8.43 -8.85 -20.42
CA LEU A 456 -7.31 -8.42 -21.25
C LEU A 456 -6.05 -8.52 -20.38
N VAL A 457 -5.11 -9.36 -20.79
CA VAL A 457 -3.92 -9.70 -20.03
C VAL A 457 -2.69 -9.30 -20.82
N TYR A 458 -1.71 -8.69 -20.16
CA TYR A 458 -0.39 -8.39 -20.71
C TYR A 458 0.70 -9.18 -19.98
N GLY A 459 1.74 -9.58 -20.71
CA GLY A 459 2.96 -10.17 -20.18
C GLY A 459 4.20 -9.47 -20.74
N LEU A 460 5.14 -9.11 -19.87
CA LEU A 460 6.44 -8.54 -20.26
C LEU A 460 7.54 -9.39 -19.63
N GLY A 461 8.32 -10.06 -20.48
CA GLY A 461 9.53 -10.80 -20.12
C GLY A 461 10.79 -10.13 -20.68
N ASP A 462 11.86 -10.91 -20.79
CA ASP A 462 13.15 -10.46 -21.35
C ASP A 462 13.20 -10.60 -22.88
N ASP A 463 12.26 -11.32 -23.47
CA ASP A 463 12.08 -11.54 -24.91
C ASP A 463 10.61 -11.92 -25.22
N ASN A 464 10.28 -12.09 -26.50
CA ASN A 464 8.93 -12.46 -26.94
C ASN A 464 8.40 -13.77 -26.32
N LEU A 465 9.25 -14.79 -26.13
CA LEU A 465 8.82 -16.10 -25.63
C LEU A 465 8.61 -16.10 -24.11
N SER A 466 9.47 -15.43 -23.36
CA SER A 466 9.31 -15.22 -21.92
C SER A 466 8.14 -14.28 -21.62
N SER A 467 7.83 -13.32 -22.50
CA SER A 467 6.60 -12.52 -22.43
C SER A 467 5.33 -13.38 -22.51
N ILE A 468 5.31 -14.45 -23.32
CA ILE A 468 4.18 -15.41 -23.35
C ILE A 468 4.05 -16.15 -22.00
N LYS A 469 5.18 -16.53 -21.37
CA LYS A 469 5.15 -17.17 -20.04
C LYS A 469 4.59 -16.20 -18.99
N ALA A 470 5.02 -14.94 -19.01
CA ALA A 470 4.51 -13.91 -18.13
C ALA A 470 3.01 -13.66 -18.33
N LEU A 471 2.55 -13.62 -19.60
CA LEU A 471 1.14 -13.48 -19.96
C LEU A 471 0.30 -14.61 -19.35
N LYS A 472 0.69 -15.87 -19.58
CA LYS A 472 -0.03 -17.04 -19.04
C LYS A 472 -0.05 -17.06 -17.51
N LYS A 473 1.00 -16.56 -16.85
CA LYS A 473 1.02 -16.48 -15.39
C LYS A 473 0.08 -15.41 -14.84
N ASN A 474 0.03 -14.25 -15.51
CA ASN A 474 -0.88 -13.18 -15.16
C ASN A 474 -2.34 -13.62 -15.37
N ASP A 475 -2.58 -14.39 -16.44
CA ASP A 475 -3.85 -15.01 -16.76
C ASP A 475 -4.33 -16.02 -15.69
N GLU A 476 -3.47 -16.94 -15.24
CA GLU A 476 -3.78 -17.83 -14.11
C GLU A 476 -4.21 -17.07 -12.85
N THR A 477 -3.57 -15.93 -12.59
CA THR A 477 -3.93 -15.07 -11.45
C THR A 477 -5.27 -14.39 -11.68
N ALA A 478 -5.54 -13.94 -12.91
CA ALA A 478 -6.83 -13.37 -13.28
C ALA A 478 -7.98 -14.37 -13.09
N GLN A 479 -7.76 -15.63 -13.47
CA GLN A 479 -8.71 -16.73 -13.24
C GLN A 479 -8.97 -16.95 -11.74
N ILE A 480 -7.93 -16.95 -10.89
CA ILE A 480 -8.11 -17.08 -9.43
C ILE A 480 -8.96 -15.94 -8.86
N VAL A 481 -8.71 -14.70 -9.27
CA VAL A 481 -9.50 -13.55 -8.82
C VAL A 481 -10.96 -13.63 -9.29
N PHE A 482 -11.19 -14.08 -10.52
CA PHE A 482 -12.53 -14.34 -11.02
C PHE A 482 -13.25 -15.46 -10.25
N ASP A 483 -12.56 -16.56 -9.95
CA ASP A 483 -13.13 -17.69 -9.19
C ASP A 483 -13.52 -17.29 -7.76
N GLN A 484 -12.85 -16.29 -7.20
CA GLN A 484 -13.18 -15.62 -5.94
C GLN A 484 -14.27 -14.53 -6.09
N LEU A 485 -14.87 -14.40 -7.26
CA LEU A 485 -15.90 -13.41 -7.58
C LEU A 485 -15.46 -11.96 -7.33
N PHE A 486 -14.17 -11.68 -7.55
CA PHE A 486 -13.60 -10.34 -7.36
C PHE A 486 -13.64 -9.81 -5.93
N LEU A 487 -13.91 -10.68 -4.95
CA LEU A 487 -13.89 -10.37 -3.53
C LEU A 487 -12.44 -10.42 -3.03
N LEU A 488 -11.68 -9.35 -3.26
CA LEU A 488 -10.31 -9.22 -2.79
C LEU A 488 -10.26 -8.52 -1.42
N PRO A 489 -9.40 -8.97 -0.47
CA PRO A 489 -9.18 -8.24 0.76
C PRO A 489 -8.52 -6.89 0.45
N SER A 490 -8.91 -5.83 1.14
CA SER A 490 -8.40 -4.47 0.88
C SER A 490 -7.99 -3.82 2.19
N LEU A 491 -6.73 -3.39 2.28
CA LEU A 491 -6.18 -2.70 3.43
C LEU A 491 -6.23 -1.18 3.23
N ASP A 492 -6.66 -0.43 4.24
CA ASP A 492 -6.71 1.03 4.18
C ASP A 492 -5.29 1.64 4.15
N PRO A 493 -5.06 2.73 3.38
CA PRO A 493 -3.77 3.42 3.38
C PRO A 493 -3.53 4.21 4.67
N PRO A 494 -2.27 4.34 5.13
CA PRO A 494 -1.93 5.20 6.25
C PRO A 494 -2.10 6.70 5.90
N ASN A 495 -2.60 7.49 6.86
CA ASN A 495 -2.73 8.93 6.71
C ASN A 495 -1.38 9.65 6.95
N VAL A 496 -0.60 9.88 5.89
CA VAL A 496 0.75 10.44 5.97
C VAL A 496 0.75 11.98 5.90
N GLN A 497 1.47 12.58 6.84
CA GLN A 497 1.84 13.99 6.87
C GLN A 497 3.30 14.16 6.48
N VAL A 498 3.59 15.24 5.76
CA VAL A 498 4.93 15.54 5.23
C VAL A 498 5.45 16.84 5.84
N ALA A 499 6.66 16.79 6.39
CA ALA A 499 7.42 17.96 6.80
C ALA A 499 8.63 18.17 5.86
N ASN A 500 8.65 19.30 5.16
CA ASN A 500 9.80 19.71 4.34
C ASN A 500 10.74 20.57 5.19
N LEU A 501 11.96 20.08 5.42
CA LEU A 501 12.99 20.69 6.27
C LEU A 501 14.30 20.88 5.49
N ASP A 502 15.28 21.56 6.09
CA ASP A 502 16.55 21.85 5.43
C ASP A 502 17.29 20.53 5.11
N LYS A 503 17.34 20.19 3.82
CA LYS A 503 17.91 18.95 3.27
C LYS A 503 17.33 17.68 3.91
N LYS A 504 16.08 17.74 4.35
CA LYS A 504 15.43 16.67 5.11
C LYS A 504 13.93 16.64 4.82
N VAL A 505 13.36 15.45 4.80
CA VAL A 505 11.91 15.22 4.79
C VAL A 505 11.57 14.31 5.95
N VAL A 506 10.47 14.59 6.63
CA VAL A 506 9.86 13.66 7.58
C VAL A 506 8.51 13.25 7.05
N LEU A 507 8.27 11.94 6.99
CA LEU A 507 6.96 11.35 6.74
C LEU A 507 6.43 10.86 8.08
N GLY A 508 5.25 11.30 8.50
CA GLY A 508 4.63 10.87 9.76
C GLY A 508 3.20 10.40 9.53
N TRP A 509 2.85 9.21 9.98
CA TRP A 509 1.50 8.63 9.85
C TRP A 509 0.90 8.21 11.19
N GLY A 510 1.52 8.65 12.29
CA GLY A 510 1.12 8.29 13.66
C GLY A 510 -0.04 9.10 14.27
N SER A 511 -0.54 10.14 13.59
CA SER A 511 -1.40 11.16 14.21
C SER A 511 -2.90 10.86 14.15
N ASP A 512 -3.33 9.91 13.33
CA ASP A 512 -4.74 9.55 13.14
C ASP A 512 -5.01 8.19 13.79
N ALA A 513 -5.32 8.21 15.10
CA ALA A 513 -5.53 7.00 15.88
C ALA A 513 -6.68 6.12 15.35
N ALA A 514 -7.72 6.71 14.75
CA ALA A 514 -8.83 5.96 14.17
C ALA A 514 -8.43 5.22 12.89
N ASN A 515 -7.64 5.88 12.01
CA ASN A 515 -7.07 5.24 10.83
C ASN A 515 -6.07 4.13 11.21
N LEU A 516 -5.17 4.39 12.16
CA LEU A 516 -4.23 3.37 12.65
C LEU A 516 -4.94 2.16 13.24
N ASN A 517 -5.97 2.36 14.07
CA ASN A 517 -6.71 1.25 14.67
C ASN A 517 -7.35 0.35 13.59
N LYS A 518 -7.92 0.93 12.52
CA LYS A 518 -8.47 0.15 11.39
C LYS A 518 -7.39 -0.65 10.65
N ILE A 519 -6.21 -0.06 10.45
CA ILE A 519 -5.09 -0.67 9.73
C ILE A 519 -4.43 -1.76 10.57
N GLU A 520 -4.01 -1.43 11.79
CA GLU A 520 -3.22 -2.30 12.67
C GLU A 520 -4.05 -3.47 13.23
N ASN A 521 -5.39 -3.36 13.28
CA ASN A 521 -6.30 -4.47 13.60
C ASN A 521 -6.92 -5.14 12.35
N PHE A 522 -6.40 -4.85 11.15
CA PHE A 522 -6.93 -5.44 9.93
C PHE A 522 -6.76 -6.96 9.92
N ALA A 523 -7.88 -7.65 9.70
CA ALA A 523 -7.91 -9.08 9.42
C ALA A 523 -9.04 -9.39 8.42
N ASP A 524 -8.70 -9.84 7.22
CA ASP A 524 -9.66 -10.27 6.20
C ASP A 524 -9.06 -11.38 5.32
N GLN A 525 -9.86 -12.39 5.00
CA GLN A 525 -9.46 -13.54 4.17
C GLN A 525 -8.10 -14.19 4.59
N ASN A 526 -7.85 -14.27 5.90
CA ASN A 526 -6.60 -14.75 6.51
C ASN A 526 -5.35 -13.88 6.26
N TYR A 527 -5.50 -12.70 5.65
CA TYR A 527 -4.50 -11.66 5.75
C TYR A 527 -4.63 -10.96 7.09
N SER A 528 -3.53 -10.81 7.80
CA SER A 528 -3.45 -10.01 9.03
C SER A 528 -2.39 -8.94 8.88
N PHE A 529 -2.64 -7.76 9.44
CA PHE A 529 -1.66 -6.67 9.44
C PHE A 529 -0.29 -7.14 9.93
N GLU A 530 0.77 -6.74 9.22
CA GLU A 530 2.14 -7.10 9.54
C GLU A 530 3.02 -5.88 9.78
N GLY A 531 2.85 -4.79 9.01
CA GLY A 531 3.65 -3.59 9.22
C GLY A 531 3.46 -2.49 8.18
N TYR A 532 4.44 -1.59 8.13
CA TYR A 532 4.54 -0.49 7.18
C TYR A 532 5.84 -0.57 6.36
N GLU A 533 5.77 -0.18 5.10
CA GLU A 533 6.92 -0.02 4.21
C GLU A 533 6.97 1.41 3.66
N VAL A 534 8.17 2.00 3.61
CA VAL A 534 8.40 3.36 3.10
C VAL A 534 9.26 3.30 1.85
N TYR A 535 8.82 3.94 0.77
CA TYR A 535 9.49 3.91 -0.53
C TYR A 535 9.90 5.31 -0.99
N GLN A 536 11.06 5.39 -1.68
CA GLN A 536 11.35 6.51 -2.58
C GLN A 536 10.98 6.10 -4.00
N LEU A 537 10.30 6.99 -4.73
CA LEU A 537 9.85 6.79 -6.09
C LEU A 537 10.60 7.72 -7.07
N PRO A 538 10.79 7.31 -8.34
CA PRO A 538 11.49 8.13 -9.32
C PRO A 538 10.63 9.30 -9.84
N SER A 539 9.30 9.15 -9.87
CA SER A 539 8.33 10.18 -10.29
C SER A 539 7.03 10.16 -9.46
N SER A 540 6.17 11.15 -9.67
CA SER A 540 4.82 11.25 -9.09
C SER A 540 3.83 10.18 -9.58
N SER A 541 4.13 9.54 -10.72
CA SER A 541 3.30 8.52 -11.37
C SER A 541 3.79 7.09 -11.19
N SER A 542 4.95 6.94 -10.55
CA SER A 542 5.61 5.66 -10.40
C SER A 542 4.76 4.68 -9.60
N SER A 543 4.82 3.42 -10.00
CA SER A 543 4.30 2.31 -9.21
C SER A 543 5.24 2.00 -8.04
N LEU A 544 4.79 1.24 -7.03
CA LEU A 544 5.69 0.76 -5.98
C LEU A 544 6.83 -0.11 -6.51
N SER A 545 6.61 -0.82 -7.62
CA SER A 545 7.65 -1.65 -8.27
C SER A 545 8.81 -0.84 -8.84
N ASP A 546 8.58 0.44 -9.16
CA ASP A 546 9.65 1.35 -9.60
C ASP A 546 10.43 1.95 -8.41
N GLY A 547 9.94 1.73 -7.19
CA GLY A 547 10.42 2.34 -5.97
C GLY A 547 11.60 1.62 -5.31
N ILE A 548 12.40 2.38 -4.57
CA ILE A 548 13.41 1.84 -3.67
C ILE A 548 12.84 1.81 -2.25
N LEU A 549 12.75 0.62 -1.66
CA LEU A 549 12.38 0.44 -0.25
C LEU A 549 13.43 1.12 0.65
N LEU A 550 12.97 2.06 1.47
CA LEU A 550 13.79 2.83 2.41
C LEU A 550 13.80 2.22 3.82
N GLY A 551 12.67 1.60 4.22
CA GLY A 551 12.51 0.99 5.54
C GLY A 551 11.24 0.17 5.66
N THR A 552 11.30 -0.84 6.52
CA THR A 552 10.18 -1.71 6.93
C THR A 552 10.04 -1.61 8.45
N PHE A 553 8.80 -1.44 8.93
CA PHE A 553 8.45 -1.31 10.34
C PHE A 553 7.30 -2.27 10.65
N ASP A 554 7.61 -3.38 11.29
CA ASP A 554 6.74 -4.56 11.40
C ASP A 554 6.60 -5.06 12.83
N LEU A 555 5.58 -5.88 13.05
CA LEU A 555 5.32 -6.50 14.35
C LEU A 555 6.51 -7.37 14.78
N ILE A 556 6.74 -7.44 16.10
CA ILE A 556 7.74 -8.37 16.66
C ILE A 556 7.05 -9.73 16.85
N ASN A 557 7.09 -10.56 15.83
CA ASN A 557 6.40 -11.86 15.76
C ASN A 557 7.24 -12.98 15.08
N GLY A 558 8.49 -12.71 14.71
CA GLY A 558 9.41 -13.65 14.09
C GLY A 558 9.33 -13.74 12.56
N ILE A 559 8.53 -12.91 11.88
CA ILE A 559 8.45 -12.85 10.42
C ILE A 559 9.55 -11.92 9.88
N THR A 560 10.59 -12.50 9.29
CA THR A 560 11.75 -11.73 8.78
C THR A 560 11.90 -11.76 7.26
N ALA A 561 11.08 -12.53 6.55
CA ALA A 561 11.07 -12.58 5.09
C ALA A 561 9.77 -13.23 4.61
N ILE A 562 9.10 -12.60 3.65
CA ILE A 562 7.92 -13.14 2.99
C ILE A 562 8.26 -13.36 1.52
N TYR A 563 8.01 -14.57 1.04
CA TYR A 563 8.30 -14.97 -0.33
C TYR A 563 7.02 -15.22 -1.11
N ASP A 564 6.95 -14.66 -2.31
CA ASP A 564 5.99 -15.08 -3.33
C ASP A 564 6.67 -16.02 -4.32
N THR A 565 5.85 -16.77 -5.07
CA THR A 565 6.37 -17.66 -6.11
C THR A 565 6.28 -16.96 -7.46
N VAL A 566 7.42 -16.73 -8.11
CA VAL A 566 7.49 -16.25 -9.50
C VAL A 566 8.08 -17.31 -10.40
N ILE A 567 7.89 -17.18 -11.71
CA ILE A 567 8.44 -18.09 -12.71
C ILE A 567 9.67 -17.43 -13.33
N ASP A 568 10.81 -18.12 -13.34
CA ASP A 568 12.01 -17.65 -14.02
C ASP A 568 11.88 -17.73 -15.55
N ALA A 569 12.85 -17.16 -16.28
CA ALA A 569 12.88 -17.23 -17.75
C ALA A 569 12.80 -18.66 -18.31
N ASN A 570 13.19 -19.68 -17.52
CA ASN A 570 13.14 -21.08 -17.91
C ASN A 570 11.78 -21.75 -17.66
N GLY A 571 10.85 -21.09 -16.97
CA GLY A 571 9.56 -21.69 -16.59
C GLY A 571 9.56 -22.37 -15.23
N THR A 572 10.61 -22.17 -14.41
CA THR A 572 10.76 -22.76 -13.09
C THR A 572 10.18 -21.84 -12.03
N SER A 573 9.35 -22.38 -11.13
CA SER A 573 8.90 -21.66 -9.94
C SER A 573 10.07 -21.40 -9.00
N ILE A 574 10.39 -20.12 -8.78
CA ILE A 574 11.42 -19.66 -7.86
C ILE A 574 10.79 -18.75 -6.80
N PRO A 575 11.26 -18.80 -5.54
CA PRO A 575 10.83 -17.86 -4.51
C PRO A 575 11.43 -16.47 -4.81
N LEU A 576 10.57 -15.46 -4.89
CA LEU A 576 10.93 -14.05 -4.94
C LEU A 576 10.62 -13.42 -3.59
N LEU A 577 11.58 -12.69 -3.02
CA LEU A 577 11.35 -11.94 -1.79
C LEU A 577 10.30 -10.85 -2.06
N ALA A 578 9.09 -11.04 -1.52
CA ALA A 578 7.95 -10.16 -1.71
C ALA A 578 7.93 -9.02 -0.68
N SER A 579 8.37 -9.29 0.55
CA SER A 579 8.61 -8.29 1.59
C SER A 579 9.75 -8.73 2.51
N ASP A 580 10.55 -7.76 2.94
CA ASP A 580 11.74 -7.93 3.75
C ASP A 580 11.45 -7.46 5.19
N GLY A 581 10.82 -8.35 5.96
CA GLY A 581 10.51 -8.15 7.38
C GLY A 581 11.77 -7.94 8.22
N LYS A 582 11.71 -7.06 9.21
CA LYS A 582 12.82 -6.73 10.11
C LYS A 582 12.60 -7.23 11.52
N ASP A 583 11.37 -7.53 11.92
CA ASP A 583 10.99 -7.97 13.27
C ASP A 583 11.48 -6.95 14.33
N LYS A 584 11.36 -5.65 14.04
CA LYS A 584 11.93 -4.55 14.86
C LYS A 584 10.91 -3.74 15.64
N GLY A 585 9.62 -3.99 15.45
CA GLY A 585 8.55 -3.21 16.03
C GLY A 585 8.06 -2.10 15.10
N LEU A 586 6.84 -1.64 15.38
CA LEU A 586 6.20 -0.59 14.61
C LEU A 586 6.87 0.76 14.87
N GLN A 587 6.89 1.59 13.84
CA GLN A 587 7.29 2.99 13.89
C GLN A 587 6.37 3.76 12.94
N ARG A 588 5.91 4.93 13.36
CA ARG A 588 4.87 5.70 12.64
C ARG A 588 5.38 7.01 12.05
N TYR A 589 6.69 7.09 11.85
CA TYR A 589 7.36 8.19 11.18
C TYR A 589 8.64 7.71 10.51
N PHE A 590 9.18 8.45 9.55
CA PHE A 590 10.45 8.15 8.92
C PHE A 590 11.17 9.44 8.50
N ILE A 591 12.46 9.52 8.81
CA ILE A 591 13.30 10.67 8.52
C ILE A 591 14.17 10.35 7.31
N ILE A 592 14.10 11.20 6.29
CA ILE A 592 14.78 11.01 5.01
C ILE A 592 15.75 12.17 4.79
N GLU A 593 17.04 11.84 4.68
CA GLU A 593 18.11 12.81 4.46
C GLU A 593 18.88 12.53 3.15
N ASN A 594 18.63 11.39 2.53
CA ASN A 594 19.35 10.91 1.35
C ASN A 594 18.41 10.55 0.21
N ASP A 595 18.81 10.91 -1.00
CA ASP A 595 18.24 10.45 -2.25
C ASP A 595 18.91 9.13 -2.67
N LYS A 596 18.17 8.03 -2.59
CA LYS A 596 18.64 6.69 -2.96
C LYS A 596 18.84 6.51 -4.45
N PHE A 597 18.04 7.16 -5.31
CA PHE A 597 18.23 7.07 -6.76
C PHE A 597 19.52 7.75 -7.21
N ARG A 598 19.88 8.88 -6.59
CA ARG A 598 21.07 9.66 -6.96
C ARG A 598 22.30 9.38 -6.09
N GLY A 599 22.15 8.69 -4.97
CA GLY A 599 23.24 8.39 -4.03
C GLY A 599 23.80 9.65 -3.35
N THR A 600 22.99 10.69 -3.14
CA THR A 600 23.41 11.97 -2.53
C THR A 600 22.46 12.41 -1.43
N GLY A 601 22.87 13.32 -0.55
CA GLY A 601 21.95 13.99 0.39
C GLY A 601 20.84 14.76 -0.34
N LEU A 602 19.69 14.92 0.32
CA LEU A 602 18.59 15.74 -0.21
C LEU A 602 19.04 17.19 -0.37
N ARG A 603 18.43 17.89 -1.33
CA ARG A 603 18.76 19.27 -1.68
C ARG A 603 17.52 20.14 -1.61
N ASN A 604 17.68 21.36 -1.10
CA ASN A 604 16.55 22.28 -1.05
C ASN A 604 16.11 22.73 -2.44
N GLY A 605 14.80 22.87 -2.65
CA GLY A 605 14.22 23.24 -3.94
C GLY A 605 14.30 22.15 -5.01
N GLN A 606 14.61 20.91 -4.63
CA GLN A 606 14.53 19.73 -5.48
C GLN A 606 13.28 18.92 -5.10
N GLN A 607 12.52 18.49 -6.11
CA GLN A 607 11.40 17.58 -5.90
C GLN A 607 11.87 16.15 -5.70
N TYR A 608 11.25 15.47 -4.73
CA TYR A 608 11.40 14.06 -4.43
C TYR A 608 10.02 13.43 -4.20
N TYR A 609 9.89 12.13 -4.46
CA TYR A 609 8.63 11.41 -4.40
C TYR A 609 8.74 10.25 -3.41
N PHE A 610 7.79 10.15 -2.49
CA PHE A 610 7.77 9.10 -1.48
C PHE A 610 6.39 8.48 -1.34
N ALA A 611 6.33 7.24 -0.86
CA ALA A 611 5.08 6.56 -0.51
C ALA A 611 5.26 5.81 0.81
N VAL A 612 4.18 5.69 1.57
CA VAL A 612 4.09 4.82 2.76
C VAL A 612 2.91 3.90 2.54
N VAL A 613 3.12 2.61 2.73
CA VAL A 613 2.07 1.59 2.64
C VAL A 613 1.99 0.78 3.91
N ALA A 614 0.78 0.40 4.28
CA ALA A 614 0.57 -0.69 5.20
C ALA A 614 0.62 -2.00 4.42
N TYR A 615 1.09 -3.08 5.04
CA TYR A 615 1.03 -4.41 4.45
C TYR A 615 0.53 -5.44 5.45
N ALA A 616 -0.14 -6.45 4.91
CA ALA A 616 -0.68 -7.59 5.62
C ALA A 616 -0.13 -8.89 5.02
N TYR A 617 -0.01 -9.91 5.84
CA TYR A 617 0.59 -11.19 5.49
C TYR A 617 -0.42 -12.33 5.61
N ASN A 618 -0.36 -13.27 4.67
CA ASN A 618 -1.08 -14.54 4.72
C ASN A 618 -0.12 -15.71 4.43
N PRO A 619 0.13 -16.61 5.41
CA PRO A 619 1.07 -17.72 5.26
C PRO A 619 0.52 -18.92 4.46
N ALA A 620 -0.68 -18.84 3.87
CA ALA A 620 -1.30 -19.98 3.21
C ALA A 620 -0.56 -20.38 1.90
N PRO A 621 -0.18 -21.66 1.74
CA PRO A 621 0.80 -22.10 0.73
C PRO A 621 0.33 -22.08 -0.73
N LEU A 622 -0.95 -21.76 -1.00
CA LEU A 622 -1.55 -21.82 -2.33
C LEU A 622 -2.06 -20.45 -2.82
N LEU A 623 -1.51 -19.36 -2.29
CA LEU A 623 -1.90 -18.03 -2.71
C LEU A 623 -1.01 -17.50 -3.85
N PRO A 624 -1.60 -16.75 -4.81
CA PRO A 624 -0.82 -16.10 -5.86
C PRO A 624 0.09 -14.98 -5.33
N PHE A 625 -0.24 -14.42 -4.17
CA PHE A 625 0.56 -13.46 -3.42
C PHE A 625 0.30 -13.69 -1.92
N HIS A 626 1.32 -13.52 -1.08
CA HIS A 626 1.24 -13.69 0.38
C HIS A 626 1.25 -12.33 1.08
N VAL A 627 1.63 -11.26 0.35
CA VAL A 627 1.65 -9.89 0.83
C VAL A 627 0.52 -9.11 0.19
N LEU A 628 -0.37 -8.57 1.01
CA LEU A 628 -1.35 -7.57 0.61
C LEU A 628 -0.85 -6.20 1.03
N ARG A 629 -0.71 -5.27 0.09
CA ARG A 629 -0.37 -3.87 0.39
C ARG A 629 -1.61 -3.01 0.28
N SER A 630 -1.70 -1.99 1.13
CA SER A 630 -2.70 -0.94 0.97
C SER A 630 -2.49 -0.22 -0.37
N PRO A 631 -3.53 0.43 -0.93
CA PRO A 631 -3.34 1.51 -1.88
C PRO A 631 -2.34 2.55 -1.33
N PHE A 632 -1.77 3.39 -2.20
CA PHE A 632 -0.79 4.37 -1.78
C PHE A 632 -0.95 5.69 -2.54
N THR A 633 -0.54 6.77 -1.88
CA THR A 633 -0.42 8.09 -2.49
C THR A 633 1.06 8.43 -2.64
N VAL A 634 1.43 9.00 -3.79
CA VAL A 634 2.76 9.54 -4.01
C VAL A 634 2.83 10.95 -3.47
N PHE A 635 3.63 11.15 -2.43
CA PHE A 635 3.89 12.45 -1.83
C PHE A 635 5.04 13.15 -2.55
N THR A 636 4.72 14.24 -3.26
CA THR A 636 5.72 15.14 -3.83
C THR A 636 6.24 16.08 -2.75
N THR A 637 7.53 16.04 -2.49
CA THR A 637 8.19 16.75 -1.40
C THR A 637 9.30 17.64 -1.94
N VAL A 638 9.50 18.80 -1.33
CA VAL A 638 10.53 19.78 -1.71
C VAL A 638 11.22 20.25 -0.44
N PRO A 639 12.33 19.62 -0.03
CA PRO A 639 13.12 20.05 1.12
C PRO A 639 13.42 21.54 1.04
N GLN A 640 13.41 22.21 2.19
CA GLN A 640 13.53 23.65 2.23
C GLN A 640 13.95 24.17 3.60
N THR A 641 14.59 25.35 3.63
CA THR A 641 14.78 26.08 4.89
C THR A 641 13.43 26.57 5.43
N PRO A 642 13.32 26.99 6.71
CA PRO A 642 12.11 27.63 7.22
C PRO A 642 11.65 28.76 6.29
N ASP A 643 10.32 28.92 6.15
CA ASP A 643 9.75 29.98 5.33
C ASP A 643 10.20 31.36 5.85
N PRO A 644 10.29 32.38 4.97
CA PRO A 644 10.73 33.71 5.38
C PRO A 644 9.94 34.26 6.57
N GLY A 645 10.65 34.64 7.64
CA GLY A 645 10.05 35.14 8.88
C GLY A 645 9.62 34.06 9.87
N VAL A 646 9.75 32.78 9.55
CA VAL A 646 9.47 31.66 10.46
C VAL A 646 10.76 31.13 11.09
N THR A 647 10.72 30.83 12.38
CA THR A 647 11.78 30.11 13.10
C THR A 647 11.21 28.93 13.86
N TYR A 648 11.82 27.77 13.67
CA TYR A 648 11.55 26.59 14.48
C TYR A 648 12.42 26.63 15.73
N SER A 649 11.80 26.44 16.88
CA SER A 649 12.48 26.47 18.19
C SER A 649 13.16 25.14 18.54
N SER A 650 12.95 24.11 17.72
CA SER A 650 13.49 22.76 17.88
C SER A 650 13.81 22.14 16.53
N SER A 651 14.63 21.10 16.56
CA SER A 651 15.01 20.25 15.43
C SER A 651 14.48 18.84 15.63
N VAL A 652 14.38 18.09 14.53
CA VAL A 652 14.06 16.65 14.58
C VAL A 652 15.12 15.94 15.43
N GLY A 653 14.66 15.15 16.42
CA GLY A 653 15.50 14.44 17.38
C GLY A 653 15.77 15.21 18.68
N ASP A 654 15.33 16.46 18.81
CA ASP A 654 15.44 17.18 20.08
C ASP A 654 14.52 16.55 21.13
N THR A 655 15.03 16.40 22.35
CA THR A 655 14.25 15.95 23.51
C THR A 655 13.63 17.13 24.24
N ILE A 656 12.35 17.04 24.58
CA ILE A 656 11.65 18.01 25.42
C ILE A 656 11.75 17.55 26.87
N LEU A 657 12.12 18.49 27.75
CA LEU A 657 12.24 18.22 29.18
C LEU A 657 10.86 17.89 29.76
N THR A 658 10.79 16.76 30.46
CA THR A 658 9.60 16.31 31.19
C THR A 658 9.79 16.54 32.69
N THR A 659 8.67 16.80 33.36
CA THR A 659 8.58 16.87 34.81
C THR A 659 7.74 15.71 35.31
N HIS A 660 8.15 15.09 36.41
CA HIS A 660 7.46 13.94 37.00
C HIS A 660 6.97 14.29 38.40
N THR A 661 5.78 13.79 38.74
CA THR A 661 5.23 13.82 40.08
C THR A 661 4.60 12.46 40.34
N GLY A 662 5.04 11.78 41.38
CA GLY A 662 4.55 10.45 41.75
C GLY A 662 5.65 9.61 42.38
N PRO A 663 5.31 8.39 42.84
CA PRO A 663 6.24 7.50 43.53
C PRO A 663 7.16 6.69 42.60
N SER A 664 6.89 6.65 41.28
CA SER A 664 7.60 5.81 40.31
C SER A 664 9.04 6.28 40.02
N ASP A 665 9.90 5.34 39.61
CA ASP A 665 11.22 5.60 39.01
C ASP A 665 11.16 5.63 37.47
N GLY A 666 9.96 5.56 36.90
CA GLY A 666 9.70 5.65 35.47
C GLY A 666 10.11 7.00 34.90
N SER A 667 10.28 7.01 33.58
CA SER A 667 10.65 8.23 32.86
C SER A 667 9.81 8.39 31.61
N VAL A 668 9.65 9.65 31.18
CA VAL A 668 9.00 9.98 29.92
C VAL A 668 9.95 10.85 29.12
N VAL A 669 10.15 10.49 27.86
CA VAL A 669 10.92 11.30 26.91
C VAL A 669 10.00 11.72 25.78
N ALA A 670 9.73 13.01 25.66
CA ALA A 670 9.09 13.57 24.47
C ALA A 670 10.17 13.93 23.43
N LEU A 671 10.08 13.37 22.23
CA LEU A 671 11.06 13.54 21.15
C LEU A 671 10.40 14.24 19.96
N VAL A 672 10.99 15.33 19.49
CA VAL A 672 10.49 16.07 18.32
C VAL A 672 10.72 15.24 17.05
N VAL A 673 9.65 14.93 16.33
CA VAL A 673 9.71 14.25 15.03
C VAL A 673 9.38 15.18 13.86
N ASP A 674 8.51 16.17 14.08
CA ASP A 674 8.17 17.21 13.11
C ASP A 674 8.11 18.58 13.82
N PRO A 675 9.18 19.39 13.74
CA PRO A 675 9.23 20.69 14.38
C PRO A 675 8.23 21.69 13.80
N THR A 676 7.69 21.47 12.60
CA THR A 676 6.77 22.42 11.95
C THR A 676 5.39 22.44 12.62
N ARG A 677 5.05 21.39 13.38
CA ARG A 677 3.73 21.17 14.00
C ARG A 677 3.68 21.43 15.50
N LEU A 678 4.80 21.76 16.13
CA LEU A 678 4.84 22.04 17.56
C LEU A 678 3.95 23.24 17.92
N THR A 679 3.02 23.01 18.85
CA THR A 679 1.93 23.94 19.17
C THR A 679 2.32 24.99 20.21
N GLY A 680 3.33 24.72 21.03
CA GLY A 680 3.61 25.52 22.23
C GLY A 680 2.77 25.12 23.45
N HIS A 681 1.99 24.04 23.35
CA HIS A 681 1.05 23.60 24.38
C HIS A 681 1.74 22.79 25.50
N ASN A 682 1.05 22.73 26.63
CA ASN A 682 1.30 21.86 27.77
C ASN A 682 0.56 20.53 27.61
N TYR A 683 1.29 19.45 27.82
CA TYR A 683 0.77 18.09 27.75
C TYR A 683 0.98 17.39 29.09
N GLU A 684 0.07 16.45 29.36
CA GLU A 684 0.03 15.66 30.57
C GLU A 684 -0.13 14.18 30.20
N LEU A 685 0.74 13.34 30.77
CA LEU A 685 0.68 11.89 30.67
C LEU A 685 0.29 11.31 32.03
N THR A 686 -0.80 10.55 32.05
CA THR A 686 -1.36 9.91 33.26
C THR A 686 -1.50 8.41 33.06
N PHE A 687 -1.42 7.65 34.14
CA PHE A 687 -1.58 6.19 34.10
C PHE A 687 -2.89 5.72 34.71
N LYS A 688 -3.33 4.53 34.29
CA LYS A 688 -4.48 3.82 34.84
C LYS A 688 -4.25 2.32 34.79
N ASP A 689 -4.77 1.59 35.76
CA ASP A 689 -4.73 0.13 35.77
C ASP A 689 -6.06 -0.45 35.32
N VAL A 690 -6.05 -1.24 34.25
CA VAL A 690 -7.23 -1.93 33.74
C VAL A 690 -6.87 -3.39 33.53
N GLY A 691 -7.54 -4.29 34.27
CA GLY A 691 -7.31 -5.74 34.16
C GLY A 691 -5.90 -6.18 34.55
N GLY A 692 -5.23 -5.47 35.48
CA GLY A 692 -3.86 -5.78 35.91
C GLY A 692 -2.75 -5.26 34.98
N VAL A 693 -3.12 -4.52 33.93
CA VAL A 693 -2.18 -3.87 33.01
C VAL A 693 -2.20 -2.37 33.25
N THR A 694 -1.02 -1.78 33.48
CA THR A 694 -0.87 -0.33 33.58
C THR A 694 -0.78 0.27 32.18
N MET A 695 -1.74 1.13 31.86
CA MET A 695 -1.86 1.87 30.59
C MET A 695 -1.61 3.35 30.83
N TRP A 696 -1.30 4.10 29.77
CA TRP A 696 -1.16 5.55 29.83
C TRP A 696 -2.00 6.28 28.78
N ASP A 697 -2.41 7.50 29.15
CA ASP A 697 -3.11 8.45 28.28
C ASP A 697 -2.26 9.73 28.18
N LEU A 698 -2.25 10.37 27.01
CA LEU A 698 -1.64 11.68 26.78
C LEU A 698 -2.73 12.71 26.47
N THR A 699 -2.75 13.81 27.22
CA THR A 699 -3.75 14.86 27.11
C THR A 699 -3.10 16.22 26.88
N ASP A 700 -3.60 16.97 25.90
CA ASP A 700 -3.32 18.41 25.77
C ASP A 700 -4.23 19.19 26.74
N VAL A 701 -3.59 19.80 27.74
CA VAL A 701 -4.26 20.54 28.82
C VAL A 701 -4.30 22.05 28.58
N SER A 702 -3.91 22.50 27.38
CA SER A 702 -3.89 23.92 27.00
C SER A 702 -5.20 24.39 26.38
N VAL A 703 -6.04 23.46 25.94
CA VAL A 703 -7.32 23.69 25.25
C VAL A 703 -8.51 23.33 26.15
N SER A 704 -9.68 23.95 25.93
CA SER A 704 -10.89 23.66 26.72
C SER A 704 -12.06 23.28 25.79
N PRO A 705 -12.62 22.06 25.88
CA PRO A 705 -12.21 20.97 26.79
C PRO A 705 -10.79 20.46 26.46
N HIS A 706 -10.11 19.86 27.45
CA HIS A 706 -8.83 19.19 27.23
C HIS A 706 -8.98 18.13 26.12
N GLU A 707 -7.95 17.96 25.30
CA GLU A 707 -7.99 17.08 24.13
C GLU A 707 -7.10 15.85 24.38
N VAL A 708 -7.66 14.65 24.33
CA VAL A 708 -6.90 13.40 24.45
C VAL A 708 -6.21 13.13 23.11
N LYS A 709 -4.87 13.09 23.13
CA LYS A 709 -4.02 12.87 21.96
C LYS A 709 -3.67 11.41 21.76
N ALA A 710 -3.56 10.65 22.84
CA ALA A 710 -3.42 9.18 22.82
C ALA A 710 -4.11 8.60 24.05
N SER A 711 -4.76 7.44 23.92
CA SER A 711 -5.42 6.75 25.03
C SER A 711 -5.10 5.26 25.05
N ASP A 712 -5.20 4.66 26.23
CA ASP A 712 -5.11 3.20 26.46
C ASP A 712 -3.80 2.59 25.94
N GLN A 713 -2.71 3.35 25.99
CA GLN A 713 -1.42 2.91 25.47
C GLN A 713 -0.74 1.99 26.49
N VAL A 714 -0.35 0.79 26.07
CA VAL A 714 0.28 -0.23 26.93
C VAL A 714 1.80 -0.22 26.87
N ASN A 715 2.38 0.31 25.78
CA ASN A 715 3.82 0.23 25.57
C ASN A 715 4.58 1.15 26.53
N GLN A 716 5.45 0.55 27.34
CA GLN A 716 6.32 1.23 28.30
C GLN A 716 7.79 0.84 28.16
N THR A 717 8.18 0.30 27.00
CA THR A 717 9.50 -0.31 26.76
C THR A 717 10.58 0.69 26.32
N GLY A 718 10.18 1.85 25.80
CA GLY A 718 11.08 2.86 25.24
C GLY A 718 11.55 2.59 23.80
N ASN A 719 10.95 1.62 23.10
CA ASN A 719 11.19 1.37 21.67
C ASN A 719 10.61 2.52 20.78
N GLU A 720 10.41 2.27 19.47
CA GLU A 720 9.87 3.28 18.53
C GLU A 720 8.34 3.20 18.32
N ASP A 721 7.67 2.23 18.97
CA ASP A 721 6.24 1.96 18.83
C ASP A 721 5.40 2.89 19.72
N TYR A 722 5.44 4.18 19.42
CA TYR A 722 4.69 5.22 20.11
C TYR A 722 3.91 6.11 19.12
N PRO A 723 2.76 6.67 19.52
CA PRO A 723 1.98 7.56 18.68
C PRO A 723 2.74 8.87 18.44
N ALA A 724 2.63 9.40 17.21
CA ALA A 724 3.20 10.69 16.82
C ALA A 724 2.10 11.74 16.76
N VAL A 725 2.11 12.68 17.71
CA VAL A 725 1.06 13.70 17.89
C VAL A 725 1.67 15.09 17.95
N ASP A 726 1.03 16.07 17.31
CA ASP A 726 1.42 17.49 17.34
C ASP A 726 2.93 17.76 17.11
N GLY A 727 3.58 16.91 16.30
CA GLY A 727 4.99 17.03 15.94
C GLY A 727 6.00 16.31 16.84
N PHE A 728 5.57 15.53 17.82
CA PHE A 728 6.46 14.74 18.70
C PHE A 728 5.94 13.32 18.93
N ILE A 729 6.82 12.43 19.39
CA ILE A 729 6.45 11.15 20.01
C ILE A 729 6.69 11.23 21.51
N VAL A 730 5.88 10.54 22.31
CA VAL A 730 6.07 10.44 23.76
C VAL A 730 6.45 9.01 24.13
N LYS A 731 7.69 8.79 24.55
CA LYS A 731 8.17 7.48 25.00
C LYS A 731 7.98 7.38 26.51
N ALA A 732 6.93 6.71 26.93
CA ALA A 732 6.76 6.30 28.33
C ALA A 732 7.65 5.09 28.61
N MET A 733 8.48 5.17 29.65
CA MET A 733 9.41 4.11 30.03
C MET A 733 9.14 3.73 31.49
N GLY A 734 8.62 2.53 31.70
CA GLY A 734 8.51 1.95 33.03
C GLY A 734 9.88 1.43 33.49
N PRO A 735 10.22 1.55 34.79
CA PRO A 735 11.40 0.87 35.29
C PRO A 735 11.19 -0.65 35.20
N PRO A 736 12.25 -1.43 34.99
CA PRO A 736 12.13 -2.88 34.97
C PRO A 736 11.59 -3.37 36.31
N LEU A 737 10.77 -4.41 36.29
CA LEU A 737 10.28 -5.07 37.50
C LEU A 737 11.41 -5.93 38.11
N LEU A 738 12.50 -5.31 38.57
CA LEU A 738 13.67 -5.95 39.17
C LEU A 738 14.09 -5.16 40.40
N GLY A 739 14.60 -5.83 41.44
CA GLY A 739 15.18 -5.18 42.61
C GLY A 739 16.25 -4.15 42.23
N VAL A 740 16.14 -2.95 42.79
CA VAL A 740 16.93 -1.78 42.35
C VAL A 740 18.34 -1.82 42.92
N SER A 741 18.47 -2.07 44.23
CA SER A 741 19.76 -2.16 44.89
C SER A 741 19.64 -2.90 46.23
N TYR A 742 20.79 -3.36 46.73
CA TYR A 742 20.89 -3.81 48.11
C TYR A 742 22.13 -3.22 48.78
N SER A 743 22.06 -3.02 50.09
CA SER A 743 23.19 -2.65 50.93
C SER A 743 23.26 -3.55 52.16
N ALA A 744 24.45 -3.74 52.72
CA ALA A 744 24.63 -4.57 53.92
C ALA A 744 25.82 -4.10 54.74
N SER A 745 25.75 -4.28 56.07
CA SER A 745 26.90 -4.00 56.93
C SER A 745 28.08 -4.93 56.62
N SER A 746 29.31 -4.44 56.82
CA SER A 746 30.54 -5.15 56.46
C SER A 746 30.70 -6.49 57.20
N ASP A 747 30.14 -6.61 58.42
CA ASP A 747 30.29 -7.78 59.28
C ASP A 747 29.32 -8.95 58.98
N ARG A 748 28.58 -8.87 57.87
CA ARG A 748 27.67 -9.92 57.40
C ARG A 748 28.37 -11.27 57.19
N TRP A 749 27.72 -12.34 57.65
CA TRP A 749 28.13 -13.75 57.47
C TRP A 749 27.35 -14.51 56.37
N LEU A 750 26.36 -13.88 55.74
CA LEU A 750 25.60 -14.39 54.58
C LEU A 750 26.05 -13.80 53.24
N SER A 751 25.77 -14.50 52.14
CA SER A 751 25.97 -14.07 50.76
C SER A 751 24.95 -14.73 49.82
N GLY A 752 25.09 -14.50 48.52
CA GLY A 752 24.50 -15.32 47.48
C GLY A 752 25.56 -16.01 46.61
N ASP A 753 25.07 -16.87 45.71
CA ASP A 753 25.82 -17.52 44.65
C ASP A 753 25.29 -17.04 43.27
N PRO A 754 26.13 -16.42 42.42
CA PRO A 754 25.72 -15.99 41.08
C PRO A 754 25.10 -17.08 40.21
N ALA A 755 25.38 -18.36 40.50
CA ALA A 755 24.76 -19.49 39.81
C ALA A 755 23.24 -19.61 40.06
N ASN A 756 22.72 -18.98 41.12
CA ASN A 756 21.33 -19.14 41.52
C ASN A 756 20.35 -18.13 40.86
N GLY A 757 20.85 -17.21 40.03
CA GLY A 757 20.01 -16.41 39.10
C GLY A 757 19.19 -15.26 39.70
N GLY A 758 19.23 -15.02 41.02
CA GLY A 758 18.54 -13.90 41.68
C GLY A 758 18.96 -12.50 41.17
N GLU A 759 18.05 -11.53 41.29
CA GLU A 759 18.27 -10.12 40.91
C GLU A 759 19.37 -9.44 41.72
N LEU A 760 19.36 -9.67 43.03
CA LEU A 760 20.22 -8.97 43.98
C LEU A 760 21.01 -9.95 44.84
N MET A 761 21.92 -9.40 45.66
CA MET A 761 22.74 -10.14 46.61
C MET A 761 23.52 -11.30 45.98
N PHE A 762 24.12 -11.07 44.81
CA PHE A 762 24.87 -12.10 44.07
C PHE A 762 24.00 -13.33 43.74
N GLY A 763 22.76 -13.13 43.29
CA GLY A 763 21.92 -14.24 42.86
C GLY A 763 21.04 -14.87 43.93
N ALA A 764 20.91 -14.27 45.12
CA ALA A 764 20.20 -14.85 46.28
C ALA A 764 18.93 -14.12 46.72
N ALA A 765 18.46 -13.15 45.93
CA ALA A 765 17.26 -12.38 46.22
C ALA A 765 16.47 -12.09 44.94
N PHE A 766 15.14 -12.22 45.02
CA PHE A 766 14.19 -11.78 44.00
C PHE A 766 13.07 -10.96 44.65
N VAL A 767 12.53 -9.99 43.91
CA VAL A 767 11.19 -9.50 44.20
C VAL A 767 10.18 -10.64 43.98
N GLY A 768 9.12 -10.68 44.80
CA GLY A 768 8.15 -11.79 44.81
C GLY A 768 7.69 -12.30 43.44
N PRO A 769 7.21 -11.42 42.53
CA PRO A 769 6.74 -11.81 41.20
C PRO A 769 7.78 -12.57 40.35
N ASN A 770 9.07 -12.27 40.50
CA ASN A 770 10.10 -12.89 39.66
C ASN A 770 10.56 -14.25 40.16
N PHE A 771 10.25 -14.58 41.41
CA PHE A 771 10.44 -15.95 41.92
C PHE A 771 9.24 -16.84 41.58
N TRP A 772 8.01 -16.32 41.72
CA TRP A 772 6.77 -17.10 41.64
C TRP A 772 5.99 -16.98 40.33
N GLY A 773 6.22 -15.94 39.54
CA GLY A 773 5.39 -15.55 38.41
C GLY A 773 4.16 -14.77 38.86
N GLU A 774 3.05 -15.48 39.09
CA GLU A 774 1.81 -14.89 39.61
C GLU A 774 1.97 -14.45 41.07
N THR A 775 1.34 -13.34 41.46
CA THR A 775 1.36 -12.80 42.83
C THR A 775 0.10 -11.97 43.10
N THR A 776 -0.32 -11.87 44.36
CA THR A 776 -1.39 -10.94 44.78
C THR A 776 -0.87 -9.54 45.06
N VAL A 777 0.45 -9.34 45.12
CA VAL A 777 1.05 -8.01 45.30
C VAL A 777 1.14 -7.34 43.93
N ALA A 778 0.42 -6.24 43.74
CA ALA A 778 0.55 -5.46 42.52
C ALA A 778 1.99 -4.90 42.42
N PRO A 779 2.57 -4.79 41.21
CA PRO A 779 3.92 -4.22 41.03
C PRO A 779 4.15 -2.88 41.74
N GLY A 780 3.14 -2.00 41.78
CA GLY A 780 3.21 -0.72 42.50
C GLY A 780 3.21 -0.81 44.03
N ASP A 781 2.86 -1.97 44.57
CA ASP A 781 2.78 -2.22 46.02
C ASP A 781 4.05 -2.85 46.60
N LEU A 782 5.07 -3.14 45.79
CA LEU A 782 6.34 -3.66 46.28
C LEU A 782 7.01 -2.68 47.28
N LYS A 783 7.49 -3.24 48.40
CA LYS A 783 8.03 -2.49 49.53
C LYS A 783 9.54 -2.62 49.63
N ASP A 784 10.20 -1.52 49.96
CA ASP A 784 11.60 -1.53 50.38
C ASP A 784 11.70 -2.22 51.73
N LEU A 785 12.75 -3.01 51.88
CA LEU A 785 12.90 -3.95 52.97
C LEU A 785 14.16 -3.66 53.76
N HIS A 786 14.01 -3.46 55.07
CA HIS A 786 15.10 -3.46 56.04
C HIS A 786 15.12 -4.77 56.81
N ILE A 787 16.31 -5.34 56.97
CA ILE A 787 16.53 -6.62 57.66
C ILE A 787 17.55 -6.42 58.77
N ASP A 788 17.13 -6.68 60.01
CA ASP A 788 18.05 -6.86 61.13
C ASP A 788 18.39 -8.34 61.25
N ALA A 789 19.66 -8.70 61.11
CA ALA A 789 20.15 -10.05 61.35
C ALA A 789 20.97 -10.09 62.64
N PHE A 790 20.73 -11.10 63.47
CA PHE A 790 21.30 -11.18 64.81
C PHE A 790 22.24 -12.36 64.97
N LYS A 791 23.24 -12.18 65.83
CA LYS A 791 24.03 -13.25 66.42
C LYS A 791 23.12 -14.18 67.23
N VAL A 792 23.23 -15.49 67.04
CA VAL A 792 22.49 -16.48 67.85
C VAL A 792 23.02 -16.50 69.28
N ALA A 793 22.15 -16.83 70.24
CA ALA A 793 22.49 -16.86 71.67
C ALA A 793 23.44 -18.01 72.02
N SER A 794 23.20 -19.18 71.43
CA SER A 794 24.06 -20.37 71.54
C SER A 794 23.77 -21.38 70.42
N TYR A 795 24.68 -22.32 70.18
CA TYR A 795 24.49 -23.46 69.28
C TYR A 795 25.11 -24.74 69.87
N ILE A 796 24.68 -25.89 69.37
CA ILE A 796 25.25 -27.19 69.71
C ILE A 796 26.39 -27.49 68.75
N ASP A 797 27.63 -27.32 69.23
CA ASP A 797 28.85 -27.72 68.51
C ASP A 797 29.02 -29.25 68.55
N ALA A 798 28.42 -29.92 67.57
CA ALA A 798 28.32 -31.38 67.51
C ALA A 798 29.67 -32.04 67.17
N ASN A 799 30.58 -31.30 66.51
CA ASN A 799 31.89 -31.81 66.10
C ASN A 799 33.06 -31.25 66.93
N SER A 800 32.77 -30.39 67.92
CA SER A 800 33.73 -29.77 68.83
C SER A 800 34.80 -28.90 68.15
N ASN A 801 34.46 -28.23 67.04
CA ASN A 801 35.38 -27.35 66.31
C ASN A 801 35.36 -25.89 66.82
N GLY A 802 34.47 -25.56 67.76
CA GLY A 802 34.32 -24.25 68.39
C GLY A 802 33.61 -23.21 67.52
N LYS A 803 32.87 -23.64 66.49
CA LYS A 803 32.14 -22.79 65.54
C LYS A 803 30.79 -23.43 65.20
N TYR A 804 29.86 -22.61 64.72
CA TYR A 804 28.62 -23.14 64.16
C TYR A 804 28.88 -23.75 62.77
N ASP A 805 28.43 -24.98 62.58
CA ASP A 805 28.27 -25.58 61.26
C ASP A 805 26.80 -25.65 60.85
N VAL A 806 26.53 -25.47 59.54
CA VAL A 806 25.16 -25.50 59.00
C VAL A 806 24.47 -26.82 59.34
N GLY A 807 23.23 -26.74 59.83
CA GLY A 807 22.45 -27.88 60.33
C GLY A 807 22.63 -28.18 61.82
N GLU A 808 23.53 -27.50 62.54
CA GLU A 808 23.58 -27.58 64.00
C GLU A 808 22.41 -26.83 64.63
N ILE A 809 21.92 -27.30 65.78
CA ILE A 809 20.81 -26.65 66.47
C ILE A 809 21.30 -25.37 67.13
N TYR A 810 20.68 -24.24 66.79
CA TYR A 810 20.93 -22.96 67.44
C TYR A 810 19.74 -22.46 68.27
N THR A 811 20.01 -21.49 69.14
CA THR A 811 19.01 -20.81 69.97
C THR A 811 19.08 -19.31 69.73
N VAL A 812 17.93 -18.70 69.49
CA VAL A 812 17.81 -17.25 69.27
C VAL A 812 17.40 -16.56 70.56
N ASP A 813 17.99 -15.40 70.86
CA ASP A 813 17.54 -14.56 71.97
C ASP A 813 16.11 -14.06 71.66
N PRO A 814 15.11 -14.30 72.53
CA PRO A 814 13.73 -13.85 72.31
C PRO A 814 13.57 -12.34 72.04
N ALA A 815 14.52 -11.50 72.46
CA ALA A 815 14.52 -10.07 72.15
C ALA A 815 15.06 -9.76 70.74
N LYS A 816 15.82 -10.68 70.14
CA LYS A 816 16.59 -10.53 68.90
C LYS A 816 16.23 -11.60 67.84
N GLY A 817 14.94 -11.70 67.54
CA GLY A 817 14.44 -12.52 66.44
C GLY A 817 12.98 -12.22 66.14
N GLN A 818 12.40 -12.95 65.19
CA GLN A 818 10.97 -12.92 64.89
C GLN A 818 10.44 -14.32 64.64
N ILE A 819 9.16 -14.53 64.93
CA ILE A 819 8.51 -15.81 64.62
C ILE A 819 8.27 -15.92 63.11
N ALA A 820 8.67 -17.05 62.53
CA ALA A 820 8.37 -17.44 61.16
C ALA A 820 7.63 -18.78 61.12
N ASN A 821 6.77 -18.96 60.12
CA ASN A 821 6.06 -20.22 59.90
C ASN A 821 6.84 -21.11 58.93
N LEU A 822 7.00 -22.39 59.28
CA LEU A 822 7.79 -23.36 58.55
C LEU A 822 6.91 -24.27 57.70
N TYR A 823 7.27 -24.42 56.43
CA TYR A 823 6.59 -25.30 55.46
C TYR A 823 7.59 -26.28 54.85
N GLN A 824 7.26 -27.56 54.85
CA GLN A 824 8.19 -28.60 54.39
C GLN A 824 8.29 -28.72 52.86
N THR A 825 7.14 -28.62 52.19
CA THR A 825 7.02 -28.87 50.75
C THR A 825 6.41 -27.66 50.06
N TRP A 826 6.33 -27.71 48.73
CA TRP A 826 5.64 -26.70 47.93
C TRP A 826 4.11 -26.94 47.83
N GLY A 827 3.60 -28.00 48.46
CA GLY A 827 2.18 -28.35 48.41
C GLY A 827 1.36 -27.74 49.54
N ALA A 828 0.07 -27.50 49.28
CA ALA A 828 -0.89 -27.11 50.31
C ALA A 828 -0.90 -28.12 51.49
N GLY A 829 -1.14 -27.62 52.71
CA GLY A 829 -1.19 -28.42 53.92
C GLY A 829 0.17 -28.83 54.48
N SER A 830 1.29 -28.25 54.00
CA SER A 830 2.64 -28.65 54.41
C SER A 830 3.22 -27.85 55.57
N TRP A 831 2.40 -27.06 56.28
CA TRP A 831 2.81 -26.36 57.49
C TRP A 831 3.31 -27.35 58.55
N GLN A 832 4.43 -27.04 59.22
CA GLN A 832 5.05 -27.90 60.23
C GLN A 832 4.95 -27.29 61.63
N SER A 833 5.46 -26.08 61.79
CA SER A 833 5.60 -25.40 63.07
C SER A 833 5.88 -23.90 62.87
N SER A 834 5.81 -23.13 63.95
CA SER A 834 6.33 -21.77 63.99
C SER A 834 7.62 -21.75 64.82
N THR A 835 8.66 -21.08 64.35
CA THR A 835 9.98 -21.02 65.02
C THR A 835 10.48 -19.59 65.13
N LEU A 836 11.37 -19.33 66.08
CA LEU A 836 12.02 -18.02 66.22
C LEU A 836 13.29 -18.00 65.35
N ILE A 837 13.28 -17.18 64.30
CA ILE A 837 14.44 -17.00 63.41
C ILE A 837 15.27 -15.78 63.84
N PRO A 838 16.60 -15.76 63.60
CA PRO A 838 17.51 -14.69 64.06
C PRO A 838 17.47 -13.45 63.14
N PHE A 839 16.28 -13.13 62.63
CA PHE A 839 16.06 -12.01 61.72
C PHE A 839 14.83 -11.22 62.13
N LYS A 840 14.81 -9.93 61.82
CA LYS A 840 13.58 -9.11 61.78
C LYS A 840 13.49 -8.39 60.44
N PHE A 841 12.29 -8.35 59.88
CA PHE A 841 12.04 -7.79 58.55
C PHE A 841 11.04 -6.64 58.65
N PHE A 842 11.37 -5.50 58.04
CA PHE A 842 10.56 -4.29 58.10
C PHE A 842 10.33 -3.71 56.70
N ASP A 843 9.08 -3.40 56.40
CA ASP A 843 8.71 -2.45 55.36
C ASP A 843 9.08 -1.03 55.84
N VAL A 844 10.07 -0.44 55.17
CA VAL A 844 10.56 0.92 55.46
C VAL A 844 10.02 1.97 54.48
N THR A 845 9.17 1.59 53.54
CA THR A 845 8.40 2.54 52.73
C THR A 845 7.22 3.12 53.51
N SER A 846 6.69 2.34 54.46
CA SER A 846 5.71 2.80 55.43
C SER A 846 6.34 3.73 56.47
N ASN A 847 5.62 4.79 56.85
CA ASN A 847 6.03 5.69 57.94
C ASN A 847 4.92 5.79 59.01
N PRO A 848 5.11 5.24 60.23
CA PRO A 848 6.34 4.58 60.71
C PRO A 848 6.60 3.21 60.02
N PRO A 849 7.85 2.69 60.06
CA PRO A 849 8.17 1.37 59.54
C PRO A 849 7.32 0.25 60.14
N ARG A 850 6.99 -0.74 59.33
CA ARG A 850 6.07 -1.83 59.67
C ARG A 850 6.78 -3.18 59.63
N GLN A 851 6.74 -3.94 60.71
CA GLN A 851 7.35 -5.28 60.75
C GLN A 851 6.49 -6.28 59.95
N LEU A 852 7.14 -7.13 59.15
CA LEU A 852 6.48 -8.04 58.19
C LEU A 852 6.53 -9.50 58.64
N SER A 853 5.48 -10.24 58.30
CA SER A 853 5.44 -11.70 58.46
C SER A 853 6.41 -12.39 57.50
N VAL A 854 6.97 -13.52 57.96
CA VAL A 854 7.91 -14.33 57.19
C VAL A 854 7.52 -15.80 57.24
N VAL A 855 7.67 -16.45 56.09
CA VAL A 855 7.57 -17.89 55.92
C VAL A 855 8.93 -18.44 55.52
N VAL A 856 9.27 -19.59 56.10
CA VAL A 856 10.47 -20.34 55.74
C VAL A 856 10.05 -21.68 55.16
N ARG A 857 10.65 -22.05 54.03
CA ARG A 857 10.55 -23.40 53.51
C ARG A 857 11.64 -24.24 54.17
N ASP A 858 11.28 -25.01 55.18
CA ASP A 858 12.17 -25.88 55.96
C ASP A 858 12.17 -27.27 55.33
N ARG A 859 13.10 -27.47 54.41
CA ARG A 859 13.08 -28.64 53.53
C ARG A 859 13.59 -29.90 54.22
N ASP A 860 14.56 -29.76 55.10
CA ASP A 860 15.13 -30.83 55.91
C ASP A 860 14.32 -31.11 57.17
N ALA A 861 13.28 -30.30 57.43
CA ALA A 861 12.29 -30.47 58.50
C ALA A 861 12.95 -30.52 59.89
N ASN A 862 13.96 -29.67 60.08
CA ASN A 862 14.75 -29.60 61.31
C ASN A 862 14.20 -28.57 62.31
N GLY A 863 13.17 -27.80 61.94
CA GLY A 863 12.49 -26.84 62.81
C GLY A 863 13.20 -25.48 62.93
N GLN A 864 14.21 -25.21 62.11
CA GLN A 864 14.98 -23.96 62.10
C GLN A 864 15.19 -23.45 60.67
N TRP A 865 15.71 -22.22 60.54
CA TRP A 865 16.17 -21.72 59.25
C TRP A 865 17.68 -21.95 59.12
N ASP A 866 18.12 -22.43 57.95
CA ASP A 866 19.52 -22.68 57.63
C ASP A 866 19.88 -22.07 56.27
N PRO A 867 21.10 -21.53 56.08
CA PRO A 867 21.57 -21.13 54.77
C PRO A 867 21.88 -22.35 53.90
N ASP A 868 21.87 -22.19 52.58
CA ASP A 868 22.25 -23.26 51.64
C ASP A 868 23.77 -23.48 51.64
N ASP A 869 24.21 -24.69 51.99
CA ASP A 869 25.62 -25.11 52.05
C ASP A 869 26.03 -26.03 50.88
N GLY A 870 25.14 -26.28 49.92
CA GLY A 870 25.37 -27.15 48.77
C GLY A 870 25.34 -28.66 49.08
N VAL A 871 25.09 -29.07 50.33
CA VAL A 871 24.98 -30.48 50.76
C VAL A 871 23.59 -30.78 51.32
N ILE A 872 23.03 -29.84 52.10
CA ILE A 872 21.68 -29.85 52.68
C ILE A 872 20.85 -28.80 51.95
N GLN A 873 19.66 -29.18 51.51
CA GLN A 873 18.95 -28.49 50.42
C GLN A 873 18.22 -27.21 50.90
N TYR A 874 18.45 -26.08 50.19
CA TYR A 874 17.82 -24.75 50.26
C TYR A 874 16.60 -24.57 51.19
N ASN A 875 16.81 -23.79 52.27
CA ASN A 875 15.72 -23.20 53.05
C ASN A 875 15.42 -21.77 52.56
N TYR A 876 14.38 -21.67 51.73
CA TYR A 876 13.92 -20.39 51.20
C TYR A 876 13.23 -19.57 52.28
N LEU A 877 13.38 -18.25 52.20
CA LEU A 877 12.71 -17.31 53.08
C LEU A 877 11.85 -16.37 52.23
N PHE A 878 10.57 -16.27 52.57
CA PHE A 878 9.59 -15.45 51.89
C PHE A 878 9.08 -14.37 52.84
N VAL A 879 9.27 -13.11 52.47
CA VAL A 879 8.75 -11.95 53.20
C VAL A 879 7.43 -11.55 52.59
N LEU A 880 6.39 -11.46 53.42
CA LEU A 880 5.02 -11.31 52.97
C LEU A 880 4.49 -9.89 53.21
N ASP A 881 3.60 -9.40 52.35
CA ASP A 881 2.83 -8.17 52.57
C ASP A 881 1.72 -8.40 53.60
N SER A 882 2.12 -8.74 54.82
CA SER A 882 1.23 -8.91 55.96
C SER A 882 1.95 -8.56 57.25
N ASP A 883 1.22 -7.97 58.20
CA ASP A 883 1.78 -7.53 59.48
C ASP A 883 2.37 -8.70 60.27
N TYR A 884 3.49 -8.47 60.94
CA TYR A 884 4.11 -9.44 61.83
C TYR A 884 3.17 -9.82 62.98
N ASP A 885 2.97 -11.14 63.16
CA ASP A 885 2.21 -11.70 64.28
C ASP A 885 3.15 -12.40 65.28
N PRO A 886 3.34 -11.83 66.49
CA PRO A 886 4.20 -12.42 67.51
C PRO A 886 3.63 -13.71 68.13
N THR A 887 2.42 -14.14 67.75
CA THR A 887 1.89 -15.46 68.13
C THR A 887 2.19 -16.54 67.08
N GLY A 888 2.60 -16.14 65.88
CA GLY A 888 2.85 -17.05 64.74
C GLY A 888 1.60 -17.64 64.10
N ASN A 889 0.41 -17.23 64.52
CA ASN A 889 -0.85 -17.86 64.11
C ASN A 889 -1.33 -17.42 62.72
N ASN A 890 -0.99 -16.21 62.25
CA ASN A 890 -1.48 -15.66 60.98
C ASN A 890 -1.28 -16.58 59.75
N TRP A 891 -0.18 -17.31 59.71
CA TRP A 891 0.18 -18.23 58.62
C TRP A 891 0.27 -19.70 59.08
N ASN A 892 -0.46 -20.03 60.15
CA ASN A 892 -0.58 -21.36 60.71
C ASN A 892 -2.02 -21.88 60.53
N PRO A 893 -2.27 -22.79 59.55
CA PRO A 893 -3.62 -23.31 59.31
C PRO A 893 -4.19 -24.11 60.48
N THR A 894 -3.35 -24.68 61.36
CA THR A 894 -3.79 -25.42 62.54
C THR A 894 -4.28 -24.53 63.68
N ALA A 895 -3.91 -23.24 63.65
CA ALA A 895 -4.33 -22.22 64.62
C ALA A 895 -5.38 -21.25 64.04
N GLY A 896 -5.98 -21.58 62.88
CA GLY A 896 -6.99 -20.76 62.20
C GLY A 896 -6.42 -19.64 61.32
N GLY A 897 -5.10 -19.62 61.10
CA GLY A 897 -4.45 -18.77 60.09
C GLY A 897 -4.58 -19.32 58.68
N ARG A 898 -3.97 -18.62 57.72
CA ARG A 898 -3.97 -18.99 56.31
C ARG A 898 -2.83 -19.97 56.01
N ASP A 899 -3.03 -20.85 55.04
CA ASP A 899 -1.98 -21.72 54.53
C ASP A 899 -1.22 -21.00 53.42
N PHE A 900 0.06 -20.70 53.66
CA PHE A 900 0.88 -19.98 52.68
C PHE A 900 1.03 -20.73 51.37
N MET A 901 1.27 -22.04 51.41
CA MET A 901 1.47 -22.82 50.18
C MET A 901 0.18 -22.96 49.38
N ASP A 902 -0.97 -23.04 50.06
CA ASP A 902 -2.28 -23.02 49.40
C ASP A 902 -2.55 -21.67 48.71
N GLU A 903 -2.20 -20.54 49.35
CA GLU A 903 -2.32 -19.22 48.72
C GLU A 903 -1.42 -19.04 47.50
N ILE A 904 -0.16 -19.47 47.58
CA ILE A 904 0.75 -19.45 46.43
C ILE A 904 0.13 -20.21 45.24
N ILE A 905 -0.43 -21.41 45.48
CA ILE A 905 -1.05 -22.24 44.43
C ILE A 905 -2.31 -21.58 43.87
N LEU A 906 -3.09 -20.89 44.70
CA LEU A 906 -4.37 -20.32 44.30
C LEU A 906 -4.22 -19.02 43.50
N ASN A 907 -3.31 -18.14 43.91
CA ASN A 907 -3.21 -16.78 43.37
C ASN A 907 -1.80 -16.16 43.48
N GLY A 908 -0.77 -16.97 43.74
CA GLY A 908 0.61 -16.50 43.86
C GLY A 908 0.97 -15.87 45.20
N GLY A 909 0.01 -15.70 46.12
CA GLY A 909 0.18 -15.21 47.48
C GLY A 909 0.79 -13.80 47.61
N PRO A 910 0.86 -13.25 48.84
CA PRO A 910 1.31 -11.87 49.06
C PRO A 910 2.82 -11.78 49.27
N VAL A 911 3.65 -12.29 48.35
CA VAL A 911 5.11 -12.30 48.50
C VAL A 911 5.72 -10.97 48.02
N LEU A 912 6.44 -10.29 48.92
CA LEU A 912 7.22 -9.08 48.59
C LEU A 912 8.64 -9.43 48.11
N TRP A 913 9.34 -10.28 48.88
CA TRP A 913 10.72 -10.68 48.61
C TRP A 913 10.93 -12.16 48.89
N SER A 914 11.75 -12.79 48.06
CA SER A 914 12.17 -14.18 48.21
C SER A 914 13.69 -14.25 48.35
N PHE A 915 14.18 -15.06 49.28
CA PHE A 915 15.60 -15.18 49.62
C PHE A 915 16.06 -16.63 49.72
N TRP A 916 17.29 -16.90 49.29
CA TRP A 916 17.97 -18.19 49.42
C TRP A 916 19.47 -17.93 49.62
N TRP A 917 19.82 -17.61 50.85
CA TRP A 917 21.18 -17.18 51.18
C TRP A 917 22.13 -18.37 51.35
N VAL A 918 23.41 -18.15 51.04
CA VAL A 918 24.51 -19.09 51.25
C VAL A 918 25.50 -18.53 52.28
N PRO A 919 26.34 -19.36 52.93
CA PRO A 919 27.43 -18.90 53.76
C PRO A 919 28.40 -17.97 53.00
N ARG A 920 28.86 -16.88 53.65
CA ARG A 920 29.82 -15.95 53.05
C ARG A 920 31.27 -16.44 53.22
N GLY A 921 31.74 -17.25 52.27
CA GLY A 921 33.12 -17.74 52.26
C GLY A 921 33.43 -18.51 53.56
N THR A 922 34.53 -18.18 54.23
CA THR A 922 34.95 -18.85 55.47
C THR A 922 34.47 -18.14 56.75
N ARG A 923 33.55 -17.17 56.64
CA ARG A 923 33.00 -16.51 57.83
C ARG A 923 32.07 -17.45 58.59
N GLU A 924 32.27 -17.50 59.90
CA GLU A 924 31.42 -18.22 60.83
C GLU A 924 29.99 -17.69 60.77
N GLN A 925 29.02 -18.58 60.57
CA GLN A 925 27.60 -18.23 60.52
C GLN A 925 27.13 -17.81 61.91
N PHE A 926 26.10 -16.96 61.95
CA PHE A 926 25.49 -16.46 63.19
C PHE A 926 26.46 -15.80 64.18
N ALA A 927 27.64 -15.33 63.73
CA ALA A 927 28.70 -14.85 64.63
C ALA A 927 28.58 -13.38 65.05
N ALA A 928 27.81 -12.56 64.31
CA ALA A 928 27.68 -11.12 64.52
C ALA A 928 26.29 -10.58 64.12
N ASP A 929 25.91 -9.46 64.74
CA ASP A 929 24.74 -8.66 64.33
C ASP A 929 25.10 -7.83 63.08
N PHE A 930 24.20 -7.72 62.11
CA PHE A 930 24.36 -6.87 60.93
C PHE A 930 22.99 -6.48 60.35
N THR A 931 22.96 -5.45 59.50
CA THR A 931 21.75 -5.05 58.78
C THR A 931 21.90 -5.20 57.27
N MET A 932 20.76 -5.34 56.59
CA MET A 932 20.65 -5.28 55.14
C MET A 932 19.45 -4.43 54.72
N ASP A 933 19.60 -3.73 53.62
CA ASP A 933 18.53 -2.94 53.00
C ASP A 933 18.37 -3.40 51.55
N PHE A 934 17.13 -3.58 51.10
CA PHE A 934 16.76 -3.92 49.73
C PHE A 934 15.74 -2.90 49.22
N VAL A 935 16.00 -2.36 48.03
CA VAL A 935 15.15 -1.35 47.40
C VAL A 935 14.32 -2.01 46.31
N ALA A 936 12.99 -1.89 46.41
CA ALA A 936 12.07 -2.44 45.43
C ALA A 936 11.92 -1.49 44.21
N PRO A 937 11.60 -2.01 43.02
CA PRO A 937 11.30 -1.17 41.87
C PRO A 937 10.02 -0.36 42.11
N LYS A 938 10.03 0.93 41.75
CA LYS A 938 8.84 1.76 41.78
C LYS A 938 8.28 1.90 40.36
N VAL A 939 7.40 1.01 39.95
CA VAL A 939 6.77 1.06 38.62
C VAL A 939 5.82 2.25 38.48
N ASN A 940 5.45 2.58 37.24
CA ASN A 940 4.42 3.59 36.99
C ASN A 940 3.08 3.11 37.56
N THR A 941 2.38 3.99 38.27
CA THR A 941 1.08 3.74 38.89
C THR A 941 0.10 4.85 38.52
N PRO A 942 -1.21 4.71 38.81
CA PRO A 942 -2.17 5.80 38.62
C PRO A 942 -1.89 7.08 39.42
N ASN A 943 -0.96 7.03 40.39
CA ASN A 943 -0.50 8.21 41.14
C ASN A 943 0.64 8.97 40.43
N ASP A 944 1.16 8.43 39.33
CA ASP A 944 2.22 9.04 38.54
C ASP A 944 1.66 9.93 37.44
N LYS A 945 2.31 11.07 37.28
CA LYS A 945 1.98 12.06 36.27
C LYS A 945 3.26 12.66 35.71
N PHE A 946 3.32 12.71 34.38
CA PHE A 946 4.38 13.42 33.67
C PHE A 946 3.79 14.61 32.93
N ALA A 947 4.50 15.73 32.92
CA ALA A 947 4.08 16.92 32.20
C ALA A 947 5.24 17.57 31.45
N PHE A 948 4.97 18.13 30.28
CA PHE A 948 5.94 18.87 29.47
C PHE A 948 5.26 19.94 28.63
N THR A 949 6.05 20.92 28.20
CA THR A 949 5.61 22.00 27.31
C THR A 949 6.40 21.90 26.01
N THR A 950 5.69 21.79 24.89
CA THR A 950 6.34 21.86 23.58
C THR A 950 6.83 23.29 23.29
N PRO A 951 7.96 23.47 22.61
CA PRO A 951 8.37 24.79 22.15
C PRO A 951 7.40 25.34 21.10
N LYS A 952 7.09 26.63 21.17
CA LYS A 952 6.24 27.30 20.19
C LYS A 952 7.06 27.76 19.00
N ASN A 953 6.56 27.54 17.78
CA ASN A 953 7.09 28.16 16.57
C ASN A 953 6.75 29.66 16.54
N SER A 954 7.68 30.49 16.05
CA SER A 954 7.46 31.94 15.93
C SER A 954 7.51 32.42 14.49
N SER A 955 6.62 33.36 14.18
CA SER A 955 6.59 34.12 12.93
C SER A 955 6.74 35.61 13.22
N SER A 956 7.57 36.32 12.46
CA SER A 956 7.80 37.76 12.66
C SER A 956 8.01 38.51 11.34
N ASP A 957 7.23 39.57 11.12
CA ASP A 957 7.41 40.48 9.98
C ASP A 957 8.79 41.14 9.96
N ALA A 958 9.36 41.40 11.13
CA ALA A 958 10.70 41.99 11.24
C ALA A 958 11.76 41.00 10.74
N LEU A 959 11.59 39.71 11.06
CA LEU A 959 12.45 38.66 10.55
C LEU A 959 12.22 38.42 9.05
N ALA A 960 10.97 38.39 8.58
CA ALA A 960 10.66 38.25 7.16
C ALA A 960 11.33 39.35 6.33
N LYS A 961 11.34 40.60 6.83
CA LYS A 961 12.04 41.73 6.21
C LYS A 961 13.57 41.58 6.23
N ALA A 962 14.14 40.92 7.23
CA ALA A 962 15.56 40.61 7.29
C ALA A 962 15.94 39.46 6.34
N ASP A 963 15.08 38.45 6.24
CA ASP A 963 15.24 37.27 5.40
C ASP A 963 15.21 37.57 3.89
N VAL A 964 14.72 38.74 3.48
CA VAL A 964 14.87 39.26 2.11
C VAL A 964 16.32 39.20 1.61
N GLU A 965 17.31 39.31 2.51
CA GLU A 965 18.73 39.22 2.15
C GLU A 965 19.17 37.80 1.76
N LYS A 966 18.45 36.75 2.18
CA LYS A 966 18.70 35.35 1.82
C LYS A 966 18.16 34.98 0.44
N ILE A 967 17.33 35.83 -0.17
CA ILE A 967 16.81 35.61 -1.52
C ILE A 967 17.98 35.54 -2.50
N ASN A 968 18.01 34.48 -3.30
CA ASN A 968 19.08 34.21 -4.25
C ASN A 968 18.55 33.56 -5.54
N VAL A 969 19.41 33.45 -6.55
CA VAL A 969 19.14 32.76 -7.82
C VAL A 969 20.26 31.77 -8.14
N PHE A 970 19.92 30.56 -8.56
CA PHE A 970 20.87 29.52 -8.92
C PHE A 970 20.41 28.69 -10.14
N PRO A 971 21.32 28.10 -10.93
CA PRO A 971 22.76 28.38 -10.92
C PRO A 971 23.05 29.83 -11.36
N ASN A 972 24.07 30.43 -10.76
CA ASN A 972 24.52 31.77 -11.12
C ASN A 972 26.06 31.83 -11.02
N PRO A 973 26.80 31.86 -12.16
CA PRO A 973 26.29 31.96 -13.52
C PRO A 973 25.55 30.69 -13.97
N TYR A 974 24.55 30.85 -14.83
CA TYR A 974 24.04 29.77 -15.68
C TYR A 974 25.04 29.56 -16.83
N TYR A 975 25.54 28.33 -17.01
CA TYR A 975 26.64 28.03 -17.93
C TYR A 975 26.29 26.94 -18.95
N GLY A 976 25.51 27.33 -19.96
CA GLY A 976 25.11 26.49 -21.09
C GLY A 976 23.99 25.51 -20.73
N PHE A 977 24.27 24.69 -19.72
CA PHE A 977 23.39 23.69 -19.12
C PHE A 977 23.74 23.54 -17.62
N HIS A 978 22.84 22.96 -16.84
CA HIS A 978 23.16 22.38 -15.53
C HIS A 978 22.60 20.96 -15.41
N ALA A 979 23.19 20.16 -14.52
CA ALA A 979 22.89 18.72 -14.38
C ALA A 979 21.45 18.35 -13.98
N ARG A 980 20.55 19.33 -13.81
CA ARG A 980 19.12 19.09 -13.50
C ARG A 980 18.22 19.28 -14.73
N GLU A 981 18.77 19.78 -15.84
CA GLU A 981 18.05 19.87 -17.11
C GLU A 981 17.92 18.47 -17.71
N THR A 982 16.68 18.02 -17.88
CA THR A 982 16.37 16.68 -18.41
C THR A 982 16.40 16.62 -19.93
N ALA A 983 16.42 17.78 -20.60
CA ALA A 983 16.47 17.89 -22.05
C ALA A 983 17.21 19.18 -22.46
N PRO A 984 17.89 19.20 -23.63
CA PRO A 984 18.67 20.37 -24.08
C PRO A 984 17.88 21.68 -24.23
N ASN A 985 16.54 21.60 -24.34
CA ASN A 985 15.64 22.73 -24.43
C ASN A 985 14.99 23.15 -23.09
N ASN A 986 15.20 22.37 -22.02
CA ASN A 986 14.63 22.62 -20.69
C ASN A 986 15.60 23.44 -19.82
N LYS A 987 15.93 24.66 -20.29
CA LYS A 987 16.91 25.55 -19.64
C LYS A 987 16.23 26.41 -18.59
N TYR A 988 16.76 26.46 -17.37
CA TYR A 988 16.18 27.31 -16.33
C TYR A 988 17.16 27.74 -15.24
N VAL A 989 16.74 28.73 -14.46
CA VAL A 989 17.32 29.10 -13.16
C VAL A 989 16.20 29.15 -12.12
N THR A 990 16.55 28.94 -10.85
CA THR A 990 15.61 28.92 -9.74
C THR A 990 15.93 30.04 -8.76
N PHE A 991 14.94 30.83 -8.42
CA PHE A 991 14.92 31.77 -7.30
C PHE A 991 14.53 31.03 -6.02
N SER A 992 15.16 31.37 -4.91
CA SER A 992 14.92 30.71 -3.62
C SER A 992 14.67 31.69 -2.48
N HIS A 993 14.06 31.17 -1.42
CA HIS A 993 13.73 31.90 -0.20
C HIS A 993 12.77 33.08 -0.44
N LEU A 994 11.92 32.96 -1.46
CA LEU A 994 10.90 33.95 -1.79
C LEU A 994 9.81 33.95 -0.72
N PRO A 995 9.30 35.12 -0.29
CA PRO A 995 8.10 35.20 0.52
C PRO A 995 6.86 34.95 -0.36
N GLY A 996 5.72 34.63 0.27
CA GLY A 996 4.54 34.15 -0.45
C GLY A 996 4.08 35.01 -1.63
N ASN A 997 4.14 36.34 -1.58
CA ASN A 997 3.86 37.17 -2.76
C ASN A 997 5.09 37.99 -3.16
N ALA A 998 5.61 37.71 -4.36
CA ALA A 998 6.72 38.45 -4.94
C ALA A 998 6.55 38.64 -6.45
N ILE A 999 7.03 39.77 -6.98
CA ILE A 999 7.06 40.05 -8.41
C ILE A 999 8.51 40.16 -8.85
N ILE A 1000 8.95 39.19 -9.66
CA ILE A 1000 10.31 39.13 -10.18
C ILE A 1000 10.31 39.73 -11.58
N ARG A 1001 10.99 40.87 -11.75
CA ARG A 1001 11.15 41.56 -13.03
C ARG A 1001 12.60 41.46 -13.47
N ILE A 1002 12.82 40.90 -14.64
CA ILE A 1002 14.16 40.61 -15.16
C ILE A 1002 14.44 41.59 -16.28
N PHE A 1003 15.54 42.34 -16.17
CA PHE A 1003 15.98 43.33 -17.14
C PHE A 1003 17.34 42.96 -17.72
N ASP A 1004 17.60 43.36 -18.96
CA ASP A 1004 18.97 43.37 -19.49
C ASP A 1004 19.78 44.56 -18.93
N VAL A 1005 21.08 44.61 -19.23
CA VAL A 1005 21.95 45.73 -18.77
C VAL A 1005 21.58 47.09 -19.34
N SER A 1006 20.76 47.16 -20.38
CA SER A 1006 20.25 48.42 -20.96
C SER A 1006 18.96 48.91 -20.30
N GLY A 1007 18.39 48.11 -19.38
CA GLY A 1007 17.16 48.43 -18.65
C GLY A 1007 15.88 48.02 -19.38
N VAL A 1008 15.98 47.20 -20.43
CA VAL A 1008 14.80 46.66 -21.13
C VAL A 1008 14.24 45.49 -20.32
N LEU A 1009 12.92 45.50 -20.09
CA LEU A 1009 12.22 44.41 -19.41
C LEU A 1009 12.18 43.17 -20.33
N VAL A 1010 12.65 42.05 -19.81
CA VAL A 1010 12.78 40.78 -20.52
C VAL A 1010 11.67 39.82 -20.12
N LYS A 1011 11.41 39.69 -18.82
CA LYS A 1011 10.43 38.76 -18.25
C LYS A 1011 9.85 39.32 -16.96
N THR A 1012 8.56 39.07 -16.74
CA THR A 1012 7.94 39.21 -15.41
C THR A 1012 7.44 37.85 -14.93
N ILE A 1013 7.78 37.48 -13.71
CA ILE A 1013 7.30 36.28 -13.02
C ILE A 1013 6.54 36.72 -11.78
N LYS A 1014 5.34 36.18 -11.59
CA LYS A 1014 4.49 36.42 -10.42
C LYS A 1014 4.53 35.20 -9.54
N HIS A 1015 5.17 35.34 -8.39
CA HIS A 1015 5.23 34.32 -7.37
C HIS A 1015 4.03 34.45 -6.43
N VAL A 1016 3.35 33.35 -6.14
CA VAL A 1016 2.13 33.29 -5.32
C VAL A 1016 2.35 32.39 -4.11
N SER A 1017 1.58 32.63 -3.05
CA SER A 1017 1.84 32.00 -1.74
C SER A 1017 1.72 30.48 -1.74
N THR A 1018 0.99 29.91 -2.70
CA THR A 1018 0.84 28.47 -2.87
C THR A 1018 2.04 27.80 -3.54
N SER A 1019 3.00 28.55 -4.09
CA SER A 1019 4.18 28.02 -4.80
C SER A 1019 5.37 27.69 -3.88
N GLY A 1020 5.23 27.84 -2.55
CA GLY A 1020 6.33 27.67 -1.60
C GLY A 1020 7.37 28.79 -1.73
N GLN A 1021 8.63 28.54 -1.38
CA GLN A 1021 9.69 29.57 -1.40
C GLN A 1021 10.57 29.57 -2.67
N PHE A 1022 10.19 28.80 -3.69
CA PHE A 1022 10.96 28.64 -4.93
C PHE A 1022 10.15 29.05 -6.15
N ASP A 1023 10.81 29.63 -7.15
CA ASP A 1023 10.22 29.93 -8.47
C ASP A 1023 11.30 29.81 -9.54
N SER A 1024 10.94 29.53 -10.80
CA SER A 1024 11.93 29.30 -11.86
C SER A 1024 11.72 30.19 -13.08
N TRP A 1025 12.83 30.63 -13.67
CA TRP A 1025 12.85 31.30 -14.95
C TRP A 1025 13.44 30.38 -16.01
N ASN A 1026 12.66 30.07 -17.04
CA ASN A 1026 13.03 29.23 -18.18
C ASN A 1026 14.00 29.89 -19.19
N LEU A 1027 14.66 30.99 -18.81
CA LEU A 1027 15.58 31.76 -19.65
C LEU A 1027 14.98 32.20 -21.00
N GLN A 1028 13.67 32.45 -21.03
CA GLN A 1028 12.97 33.02 -22.18
C GLN A 1028 12.35 34.37 -21.83
N ASN A 1029 12.15 35.21 -22.83
CA ASN A 1029 11.39 36.46 -22.67
C ASN A 1029 9.87 36.21 -22.69
N ASP A 1030 9.07 37.26 -22.54
CA ASP A 1030 7.60 37.17 -22.56
C ASP A 1030 7.00 36.70 -23.91
N ASN A 1031 7.79 36.67 -24.97
CA ASN A 1031 7.40 36.11 -26.27
C ASN A 1031 7.89 34.67 -26.47
N ASN A 1032 8.31 33.99 -25.40
CA ASN A 1032 8.87 32.62 -25.40
C ASN A 1032 10.13 32.47 -26.27
N LEU A 1033 10.88 33.55 -26.49
CA LEU A 1033 12.17 33.49 -27.19
C LEU A 1033 13.31 33.36 -26.19
N PRO A 1034 14.30 32.46 -26.43
CA PRO A 1034 15.48 32.34 -25.59
C PRO A 1034 16.23 33.67 -25.48
N VAL A 1035 16.72 33.97 -24.29
CA VAL A 1035 17.50 35.19 -24.05
C VAL A 1035 18.97 35.00 -24.44
N ALA A 1036 19.63 36.09 -24.82
CA ALA A 1036 21.04 36.07 -25.19
C ALA A 1036 21.97 35.79 -23.99
N SER A 1037 23.21 35.38 -24.27
CA SER A 1037 24.25 35.38 -23.24
C SER A 1037 24.51 36.81 -22.76
N GLY A 1038 24.50 37.03 -21.45
CA GLY A 1038 24.65 38.36 -20.87
C GLY A 1038 24.43 38.41 -19.37
N ILE A 1039 24.54 39.60 -18.81
CA ILE A 1039 24.18 39.89 -17.43
C ILE A 1039 22.75 40.43 -17.40
N TYR A 1040 21.96 39.90 -16.47
CA TYR A 1040 20.59 40.30 -16.22
C TYR A 1040 20.47 40.90 -14.81
N ILE A 1041 19.69 41.96 -14.69
CA ILE A 1041 19.34 42.59 -13.41
C ILE A 1041 17.96 42.09 -13.02
N VAL A 1042 17.89 41.35 -11.93
CA VAL A 1042 16.63 40.82 -11.39
C VAL A 1042 16.16 41.74 -10.28
N TYR A 1043 15.04 42.42 -10.49
CA TYR A 1043 14.37 43.26 -9.51
C TYR A 1043 13.19 42.48 -8.92
N ILE A 1044 13.26 42.17 -7.63
CA ILE A 1044 12.24 41.43 -6.90
C ILE A 1044 11.51 42.40 -5.98
N ASP A 1045 10.21 42.51 -6.19
CA ASP A 1045 9.30 43.38 -5.45
C ASP A 1045 8.43 42.54 -4.53
N MET A 1046 8.46 42.83 -3.23
CA MET A 1046 7.75 42.08 -2.18
C MET A 1046 6.76 43.03 -1.51
N PRO A 1047 5.57 43.24 -2.11
CA PRO A 1047 4.63 44.28 -1.69
C PRO A 1047 4.19 44.10 -0.24
N ASP A 1048 3.93 42.86 0.18
CA ASP A 1048 3.46 42.53 1.53
C ASP A 1048 4.49 42.90 2.61
N LEU A 1049 5.78 42.82 2.28
CA LEU A 1049 6.85 43.20 3.20
C LEU A 1049 7.27 44.68 3.05
N GLY A 1050 6.79 45.38 2.02
CA GLY A 1050 7.23 46.72 1.67
C GLY A 1050 8.74 46.78 1.36
N LYS A 1051 9.31 45.71 0.80
CA LYS A 1051 10.74 45.55 0.53
C LYS A 1051 10.98 45.18 -0.92
N THR A 1052 12.18 45.48 -1.39
CA THR A 1052 12.65 45.10 -2.73
C THR A 1052 14.07 44.56 -2.65
N LYS A 1053 14.43 43.68 -3.57
CA LYS A 1053 15.77 43.07 -3.68
C LYS A 1053 16.24 43.12 -5.12
N ILE A 1054 17.51 43.43 -5.32
CA ILE A 1054 18.14 43.41 -6.64
C ILE A 1054 19.21 42.33 -6.65
N LEU A 1055 19.11 41.40 -7.60
CA LEU A 1055 20.11 40.38 -7.88
C LEU A 1055 20.74 40.62 -9.26
N LYS A 1056 21.96 40.11 -9.44
CA LYS A 1056 22.63 40.06 -10.74
C LYS A 1056 22.77 38.61 -11.14
N LEU A 1057 22.28 38.26 -12.33
CA LEU A 1057 22.34 36.92 -12.89
C LEU A 1057 23.17 36.93 -14.17
N ALA A 1058 24.20 36.10 -14.24
CA ALA A 1058 24.94 35.90 -15.48
C ALA A 1058 24.40 34.66 -16.20
N VAL A 1059 24.00 34.83 -17.47
CA VAL A 1059 23.53 33.75 -18.34
C VAL A 1059 24.52 33.59 -19.49
N ILE A 1060 25.04 32.38 -19.67
CA ILE A 1060 25.89 32.00 -20.79
C ILE A 1060 25.15 30.90 -21.52
N GLN A 1061 24.56 31.20 -22.68
CA GLN A 1061 23.90 30.22 -23.53
C GLN A 1061 24.93 29.35 -24.27
N GLU A 1062 24.53 28.13 -24.59
CA GLU A 1062 25.31 27.27 -25.49
C GLU A 1062 25.39 27.88 -26.88
N GLN A 1063 26.49 27.58 -27.58
CA GLN A 1063 26.69 28.02 -28.95
C GLN A 1063 25.70 27.31 -29.89
N GLN A 1064 24.61 27.98 -30.24
CA GLN A 1064 23.69 27.55 -31.30
C GLN A 1064 24.36 27.75 -32.68
N ILE A 1065 25.31 26.89 -33.04
CA ILE A 1065 25.84 26.82 -34.41
C ILE A 1065 25.69 25.40 -34.93
N LEU A 1066 24.86 25.23 -35.96
CA LEU A 1066 24.96 24.09 -36.86
C LEU A 1066 26.35 24.10 -37.50
N LYS A 1067 27.24 23.21 -37.03
CA LYS A 1067 28.46 22.88 -37.75
C LYS A 1067 28.04 22.01 -38.93
N VAL A 1068 27.93 22.65 -40.08
CA VAL A 1068 27.59 22.08 -41.41
C VAL A 1068 26.09 22.03 -41.70
N TYR A 1069 25.73 22.69 -42.80
CA TYR A 1069 24.42 22.72 -43.45
C TYR A 1069 24.27 21.53 -44.39
#